data_AF-A0A1G3YTA1-F1
#
_entry.id   AF-A0A1G3YTA1-F1
#
_cell.length_a   1.000
_cell.length_b   1.000
_cell.length_c   1.000
_cell.angle_alpha   90.00
_cell.angle_beta   90.00
_cell.angle_gamma   90.00
#
_symmetry.space_group_name_H-M   'P 1'
#
loop_
_entity.id
_entity.type
_entity.pdbx_description
1 polymer ?
#
loop_
_entity_poly.entity_id
_entity_poly.type
_entity_poly.pdbx_seq_one_letter_code
_entity_poly.pdbx_strand_id
1 'polypeptide(L)'
;MNDRTFPRRTAALATITILSFVLAAETLAARTVFDGLDLSADDRLLFVARTGGDGSTRQSALFSASAASGALVQMTAFPERIDLLEGGRTLQIRNPFGALRVSVAGGLPSAVPGYPSFVKGAVVQGGRVEDASASPDGKWMLYVDPVSPAYGALSLIDTATGARTIVSDGVERPGRSFPASWSPDSRVFVYSREGKLYFRAVDSPLTPLIDERYRVIGEGRASSVRWGSSGDFFYLKGSTVYRVRVTELFARALYADFLEIGNVAGKIPLEFDPNFDAFWVAPDGASIILSKGGRNLFYYPLGVDDYGADSLGSFDAASLPYLMLPRSCSDVTLLWSPSGIVTVLATFPANDESKVKAYRLSTASESGSFGVLGFTLAENPRGAAAVLSPDGTRALVWGATGAAVYDYVNWKILSDLGSRNTQQALWIGNEDFIVADASTIERRSLSGRRSLICLSSSESHAFDEDGIRLLAKSNGVWFSTDGKKPWSEAADAKPRSASSFSPGYRAYLEAQNAGPYENIPMLRNVKGVGTSSLIVNGAVAYETVPSAGRDEAASPVFSHGRRYGRREVAIAFDLIDDAEGLPGILESLRRFGIRATFFLNGEFIRRHPAAAKEIEDSGHEAASLFFAPIDLTDARYRIDADFIKRGLARNEDEYFNATGGELSLLWHAPYYTASREIAAAAAEVGYATIGRDIDPLDWITRADARRSPGAYKSASRMVDDIFAAKAPGSIIPIRLGIPPSGRDDYLFNRLEVLVDALVRAGYEPVTVSTLMEHAR
;
A
#
# COMPACT_ATOMS: atom_id res chain seq x y z
N MET A 1 -68.26 -21.03 36.99
CA MET A 1 -67.15 -20.49 37.79
C MET A 1 -66.15 -21.62 37.95
N ASN A 2 -65.02 -21.52 37.23
CA ASN A 2 -64.12 -22.63 36.96
C ASN A 2 -63.29 -23.07 38.16
N ASP A 3 -62.97 -24.35 38.13
CA ASP A 3 -62.66 -25.24 39.24
C ASP A 3 -61.14 -25.49 39.39
N ARG A 4 -60.75 -25.79 40.65
CA ARG A 4 -59.65 -26.69 41.12
C ARG A 4 -58.14 -26.33 41.05
N THR A 5 -57.63 -26.01 42.25
CA THR A 5 -56.58 -26.70 43.07
C THR A 5 -55.17 -27.03 42.53
N PHE A 6 -54.16 -26.31 43.05
CA PHE A 6 -52.80 -26.62 43.64
C PHE A 6 -52.02 -27.93 43.32
N PRO A 7 -50.66 -28.06 43.54
CA PRO A 7 -49.66 -27.14 44.17
C PRO A 7 -48.18 -27.09 43.61
N ARG A 8 -47.36 -26.20 44.23
CA ARG A 8 -45.90 -26.30 44.55
C ARG A 8 -44.82 -26.27 43.43
N ARG A 9 -43.93 -25.24 43.45
CA ARG A 9 -42.50 -25.32 43.87
C ARG A 9 -41.63 -24.10 43.44
N THR A 10 -40.82 -23.66 44.41
CA THR A 10 -39.42 -23.16 44.36
C THR A 10 -39.03 -21.88 43.62
N ALA A 11 -38.36 -21.01 44.40
CA ALA A 11 -37.63 -19.81 44.04
C ALA A 11 -36.50 -20.08 43.03
N ALA A 12 -36.40 -19.23 42.01
CA ALA A 12 -35.28 -19.21 41.09
C ALA A 12 -34.15 -18.33 41.64
N LEU A 13 -32.98 -18.95 41.85
CA LEU A 13 -31.71 -18.26 42.07
C LEU A 13 -31.34 -17.47 40.82
N ALA A 14 -30.99 -16.20 41.01
CA ALA A 14 -30.29 -15.39 40.01
C ALA A 14 -28.84 -15.86 39.94
N THR A 15 -28.47 -16.57 38.87
CA THR A 15 -27.08 -16.89 38.57
C THR A 15 -26.48 -15.71 37.80
N ILE A 16 -25.53 -15.03 38.41
CA ILE A 16 -24.69 -14.01 37.81
C ILE A 16 -23.80 -14.71 36.77
N THR A 17 -24.10 -14.54 35.48
CA THR A 17 -23.20 -14.93 34.40
C THR A 17 -22.06 -13.91 34.34
N ILE A 18 -20.89 -14.31 34.85
CA ILE A 18 -19.65 -13.57 34.65
C ILE A 18 -19.30 -13.68 33.17
N LEU A 19 -19.68 -12.65 32.42
CA LEU A 19 -19.27 -12.45 31.03
C LEU A 19 -17.78 -12.13 31.03
N SER A 20 -16.95 -13.16 30.89
CA SER A 20 -15.51 -13.02 30.76
C SER A 20 -15.21 -12.47 29.36
N PHE A 21 -15.26 -11.15 29.21
CA PHE A 21 -14.61 -10.46 28.10
C PHE A 21 -13.10 -10.55 28.34
N VAL A 22 -12.50 -11.66 27.93
CA VAL A 22 -11.07 -11.68 27.64
C VAL A 22 -10.92 -10.96 26.31
N LEU A 23 -10.72 -9.64 26.34
CA LEU A 23 -10.00 -8.96 25.27
C LEU A 23 -8.61 -9.60 25.27
N ALA A 24 -8.40 -10.57 24.39
CA ALA A 24 -7.05 -11.00 24.04
C ALA A 24 -6.40 -9.80 23.32
N ALA A 25 -5.65 -9.01 24.09
CA ALA A 25 -4.63 -8.14 23.54
C ALA A 25 -3.52 -9.03 22.99
N GLU A 26 -3.73 -9.55 21.78
CA GLU A 26 -2.67 -10.11 20.95
C GLU A 26 -2.45 -9.14 19.78
N THR A 27 -1.76 -8.05 20.07
CA THR A 27 -1.04 -7.29 19.05
C THR A 27 0.43 -7.64 19.26
N LEU A 28 0.79 -8.80 18.71
CA LEU A 28 2.14 -9.05 18.22
C LEU A 28 2.03 -8.82 16.73
N ALA A 29 2.91 -8.00 16.14
CA ALA A 29 3.07 -7.89 14.69
C ALA A 29 2.82 -9.25 14.01
N ALA A 30 1.95 -9.32 12.99
CA ALA A 30 1.39 -10.57 12.47
C ALA A 30 2.47 -11.56 12.02
N ARG A 31 2.92 -12.43 12.94
CA ARG A 31 3.90 -13.48 12.66
C ARG A 31 3.25 -14.53 11.78
N THR A 32 4.05 -15.14 10.91
CA THR A 32 3.55 -16.23 10.09
C THR A 32 3.32 -17.48 10.95
N VAL A 33 2.14 -18.09 10.79
CA VAL A 33 1.72 -19.28 11.54
C VAL A 33 1.61 -20.47 10.59
N PHE A 34 2.19 -21.60 10.97
CA PHE A 34 2.04 -22.87 10.28
C PHE A 34 1.03 -23.76 10.99
N ASP A 35 0.21 -24.47 10.21
CA ASP A 35 -0.87 -25.30 10.74
C ASP A 35 -1.26 -26.42 9.73
N GLY A 36 -2.13 -27.33 10.16
CA GLY A 36 -2.75 -28.35 9.33
C GLY A 36 -1.75 -29.41 8.85
N LEU A 37 -0.87 -29.89 9.73
CA LEU A 37 0.07 -30.96 9.37
C LEU A 37 -0.69 -32.24 8.98
N ASP A 38 -0.49 -32.72 7.76
CA ASP A 38 -0.96 -34.02 7.29
C ASP A 38 0.15 -34.76 6.54
N LEU A 39 0.66 -35.84 7.13
CA LEU A 39 1.78 -36.64 6.66
C LEU A 39 1.26 -37.95 6.06
N SER A 40 1.62 -38.21 4.80
CA SER A 40 1.27 -39.44 4.09
C SER A 40 2.18 -40.60 4.45
N ALA A 41 1.74 -41.82 4.09
CA ALA A 41 2.54 -43.04 4.28
C ALA A 41 3.84 -43.06 3.45
N ASP A 42 3.91 -42.27 2.36
CA ASP A 42 5.09 -42.10 1.51
C ASP A 42 5.93 -40.87 1.89
N ASP A 43 5.82 -40.40 3.13
CA ASP A 43 6.65 -39.35 3.73
C ASP A 43 6.50 -37.97 3.04
N ARG A 44 5.31 -37.66 2.47
CA ARG A 44 4.94 -36.33 1.98
C ARG A 44 4.09 -35.61 3.03
N LEU A 45 4.49 -34.41 3.41
CA LEU A 45 3.78 -33.58 4.39
C LEU A 45 3.03 -32.45 3.68
N LEU A 46 1.73 -32.32 3.95
CA LEU A 46 0.95 -31.13 3.65
C LEU A 46 0.87 -30.23 4.88
N PHE A 47 0.92 -28.93 4.66
CA PHE A 47 0.70 -27.92 5.70
C PHE A 47 0.35 -26.57 5.08
N VAL A 48 -0.26 -25.69 5.85
CA VAL A 48 -0.60 -24.33 5.44
C VAL A 48 0.25 -23.33 6.22
N ALA A 49 0.72 -22.28 5.55
CA ALA A 49 1.26 -21.09 6.19
C ALA A 49 0.26 -19.94 6.06
N ARG A 50 -0.01 -19.21 7.15
CA ARG A 50 -0.90 -18.06 7.20
C ARG A 50 -0.12 -16.80 7.59
N THR A 51 -0.36 -15.71 6.90
CA THR A 51 0.34 -14.43 7.11
C THR A 51 -0.52 -13.22 6.70
N GLY A 52 -0.10 -12.02 7.11
CA GLY A 52 -0.67 -10.73 6.70
C GLY A 52 -1.46 -9.99 7.77
N GLY A 53 -1.96 -8.81 7.43
CA GLY A 53 -2.55 -7.85 8.38
C GLY A 53 -1.59 -6.75 8.85
N ASP A 54 -0.37 -6.73 8.32
CA ASP A 54 0.72 -5.80 8.59
C ASP A 54 1.09 -4.97 7.34
N GLY A 55 0.09 -4.66 6.50
CA GLY A 55 0.24 -3.97 5.21
C GLY A 55 0.04 -4.87 3.99
N SER A 56 0.10 -6.20 4.16
CA SER A 56 -0.36 -7.18 3.18
C SER A 56 -1.78 -7.68 3.50
N THR A 57 -2.48 -8.15 2.47
CA THR A 57 -3.77 -8.83 2.64
C THR A 57 -3.57 -10.13 3.41
N ARG A 58 -4.40 -10.37 4.44
CA ARG A 58 -4.41 -11.66 5.16
C ARG A 58 -4.64 -12.80 4.17
N GLN A 59 -3.73 -13.76 4.17
CA GLN A 59 -3.70 -14.82 3.17
C GLN A 59 -3.08 -16.11 3.71
N SER A 60 -3.28 -17.18 2.95
CA SER A 60 -2.69 -18.49 3.25
C SER A 60 -2.16 -19.16 2.00
N ALA A 61 -1.12 -19.97 2.16
CA ALA A 61 -0.58 -20.81 1.12
C ALA A 61 -0.46 -22.26 1.60
N LEU A 62 -0.93 -23.19 0.77
CA LEU A 62 -0.77 -24.62 0.97
C LEU A 62 0.59 -25.05 0.42
N PHE A 63 1.31 -25.86 1.18
CA PHE A 63 2.61 -26.42 0.82
C PHE A 63 2.58 -27.94 0.88
N SER A 64 3.41 -28.55 0.04
CA SER A 64 3.78 -29.96 0.09
C SER A 64 5.28 -30.05 0.32
N ALA A 65 5.71 -30.95 1.20
CA ALA A 65 7.10 -31.16 1.53
C ALA A 65 7.48 -32.64 1.48
N SER A 66 8.67 -32.95 1.00
CA SER A 66 9.28 -34.27 1.24
C SER A 66 9.89 -34.28 2.63
N ALA A 67 9.43 -35.16 3.53
CA ALA A 67 9.98 -35.27 4.87
C ALA A 67 11.45 -35.76 4.87
N ALA A 68 11.87 -36.47 3.82
CA ALA A 68 13.23 -36.97 3.70
C ALA A 68 14.25 -35.92 3.25
N SER A 69 13.90 -35.08 2.27
CA SER A 69 14.81 -34.06 1.73
C SER A 69 14.55 -32.65 2.25
N GLY A 70 13.39 -32.40 2.85
CA GLY A 70 12.92 -31.06 3.19
C GLY A 70 12.50 -30.22 1.98
N ALA A 71 12.49 -30.80 0.76
CA ALA A 71 12.14 -30.06 -0.44
C ALA A 71 10.68 -29.59 -0.40
N LEU A 72 10.48 -28.28 -0.54
CA LEU A 72 9.18 -27.62 -0.49
C LEU A 72 8.62 -27.35 -1.89
N VAL A 73 7.31 -27.53 -2.04
CA VAL A 73 6.52 -27.12 -3.20
C VAL A 73 5.33 -26.31 -2.72
N GLN A 74 5.16 -25.12 -3.28
CA GLN A 74 3.98 -24.31 -3.02
C GLN A 74 2.85 -24.75 -3.94
N MET A 75 1.69 -25.04 -3.38
CA MET A 75 0.56 -25.68 -4.07
C MET A 75 -0.54 -24.69 -4.47
N THR A 76 -0.63 -23.55 -3.76
CA THR A 76 -1.58 -22.45 -4.01
C THR A 76 -0.84 -21.13 -4.13
N ALA A 77 -1.40 -20.17 -4.89
CA ALA A 77 -0.77 -18.88 -5.13
C ALA A 77 -1.75 -17.74 -4.89
N PHE A 78 -1.70 -17.12 -3.72
CA PHE A 78 -2.57 -15.99 -3.42
C PHE A 78 -2.23 -14.78 -4.31
N PRO A 79 -3.23 -14.14 -4.96
CA PRO A 79 -3.03 -13.18 -6.05
C PRO A 79 -2.88 -11.74 -5.57
N GLU A 80 -1.96 -11.45 -4.66
CA GLU A 80 -1.78 -10.07 -4.16
C GLU A 80 -1.31 -9.11 -5.27
N ARG A 81 -0.35 -9.54 -6.09
CA ARG A 81 -0.02 -8.89 -7.38
C ARG A 81 0.07 -9.92 -8.50
N ILE A 82 -0.51 -9.62 -9.65
CA ILE A 82 -0.39 -10.43 -10.88
C ILE A 82 0.14 -9.54 -12.01
N ASP A 83 1.15 -10.02 -12.72
CA ASP A 83 1.58 -9.48 -14.01
C ASP A 83 1.40 -10.50 -15.13
N LEU A 84 1.05 -10.00 -16.32
CA LEU A 84 0.99 -10.78 -17.55
C LEU A 84 2.36 -10.80 -18.22
N LEU A 85 2.91 -12.00 -18.41
CA LEU A 85 4.19 -12.23 -19.07
C LEU A 85 4.02 -12.99 -20.39
N GLU A 86 5.05 -12.96 -21.23
CA GLU A 86 5.14 -13.74 -22.47
C GLU A 86 3.96 -13.54 -23.45
N GLY A 87 3.47 -12.30 -23.54
CA GLY A 87 2.28 -11.95 -24.32
C GLY A 87 0.98 -12.46 -23.70
N GLY A 88 0.90 -12.55 -22.38
CA GLY A 88 -0.30 -12.95 -21.64
C GLY A 88 -0.49 -14.46 -21.52
N ARG A 89 0.55 -15.26 -21.75
CA ARG A 89 0.51 -16.74 -21.62
C ARG A 89 0.89 -17.23 -20.22
N THR A 90 1.61 -16.41 -19.48
CA THR A 90 2.13 -16.73 -18.14
C THR A 90 1.72 -15.65 -17.16
N LEU A 91 1.26 -16.04 -15.98
CA LEU A 91 1.02 -15.14 -14.86
C LEU A 91 2.21 -15.20 -13.92
N GLN A 92 2.76 -14.05 -13.58
CA GLN A 92 3.65 -13.94 -12.44
C GLN A 92 2.87 -13.38 -11.25
N ILE A 93 2.76 -14.17 -10.20
CA ILE A 93 2.04 -13.86 -8.96
C ILE A 93 3.07 -13.51 -7.89
N ARG A 94 2.94 -12.37 -7.23
CA ARG A 94 3.78 -11.99 -6.08
C ARG A 94 2.93 -11.90 -4.81
N ASN A 95 3.46 -12.46 -3.73
CA ASN A 95 2.88 -12.47 -2.39
C ASN A 95 4.01 -12.58 -1.33
N PRO A 96 3.73 -12.51 -0.02
CA PRO A 96 4.70 -12.68 1.06
C PRO A 96 5.63 -13.91 0.98
N PHE A 97 5.19 -14.97 0.28
CA PHE A 97 5.98 -16.19 0.09
C PHE A 97 6.96 -16.12 -1.09
N GLY A 98 6.90 -15.05 -1.88
CA GLY A 98 7.81 -14.77 -2.99
C GLY A 98 7.08 -14.55 -4.32
N ALA A 99 7.84 -14.68 -5.42
CA ALA A 99 7.31 -14.64 -6.77
C ALA A 99 7.12 -16.05 -7.34
N LEU A 100 5.95 -16.29 -7.93
CA LEU A 100 5.52 -17.56 -8.53
C LEU A 100 5.09 -17.33 -9.97
N ARG A 101 5.29 -18.33 -10.84
CA ARG A 101 4.74 -18.34 -12.19
C ARG A 101 3.78 -19.51 -12.38
N VAL A 102 2.68 -19.25 -13.09
CA VAL A 102 1.71 -20.23 -13.54
C VAL A 102 1.29 -19.94 -14.98
N SER A 103 1.13 -20.98 -15.80
CA SER A 103 0.61 -20.83 -17.16
C SER A 103 -0.87 -20.49 -17.13
N VAL A 104 -1.33 -19.61 -18.03
CA VAL A 104 -2.77 -19.31 -18.21
C VAL A 104 -3.55 -20.54 -18.69
N ALA A 105 -2.87 -21.54 -19.26
CA ALA A 105 -3.47 -22.84 -19.58
C ALA A 105 -3.71 -23.74 -18.35
N GLY A 106 -3.26 -23.31 -17.17
CA GLY A 106 -3.32 -24.05 -15.92
C GLY A 106 -1.97 -24.70 -15.55
N GLY A 107 -1.79 -24.97 -14.27
CA GLY A 107 -0.58 -25.58 -13.74
C GLY A 107 -0.44 -25.39 -12.24
N LEU A 108 0.54 -26.07 -11.64
CA LEU A 108 0.98 -25.74 -10.28
C LEU A 108 1.90 -24.52 -10.33
N PRO A 109 1.83 -23.64 -9.31
CA PRO A 109 2.69 -22.47 -9.26
C PRO A 109 4.15 -22.88 -9.03
N SER A 110 5.07 -22.17 -9.66
CA SER A 110 6.52 -22.46 -9.58
C SER A 110 7.32 -21.22 -9.21
N ALA A 111 8.28 -21.34 -8.30
CA ALA A 111 9.08 -20.21 -7.84
C ALA A 111 9.94 -19.63 -8.98
N VAL A 112 9.93 -18.30 -9.12
CA VAL A 112 10.72 -17.61 -10.14
C VAL A 112 12.22 -17.71 -9.80
N PRO A 113 13.08 -18.16 -10.72
CA PRO A 113 14.54 -18.12 -10.52
C PRO A 113 15.04 -16.70 -10.23
N GLY A 114 15.98 -16.56 -9.30
CA GLY A 114 16.56 -15.26 -8.92
C GLY A 114 15.71 -14.40 -7.98
N TYR A 115 14.44 -14.74 -7.75
CA TYR A 115 13.60 -14.06 -6.76
C TYR A 115 13.68 -14.75 -5.39
N PRO A 116 13.69 -13.99 -4.28
CA PRO A 116 13.47 -14.55 -2.95
C PRO A 116 12.15 -15.34 -2.92
N SER A 117 12.21 -16.57 -2.44
CA SER A 117 11.04 -17.44 -2.33
C SER A 117 11.16 -18.37 -1.13
N PHE A 118 10.05 -18.52 -0.40
CA PHE A 118 9.97 -19.34 0.80
C PHE A 118 10.36 -20.80 0.53
N VAL A 119 9.94 -21.36 -0.61
CA VAL A 119 10.31 -22.74 -1.00
C VAL A 119 11.80 -22.92 -1.31
N LYS A 120 12.54 -21.81 -1.45
CA LYS A 120 14.02 -21.78 -1.61
C LYS A 120 14.73 -21.31 -0.34
N GLY A 121 14.03 -21.24 0.80
CA GLY A 121 14.60 -20.87 2.09
C GLY A 121 14.62 -19.37 2.40
N ALA A 122 13.99 -18.52 1.57
CA ALA A 122 13.81 -17.12 1.93
C ALA A 122 12.81 -16.96 3.08
N VAL A 123 12.98 -15.92 3.88
CA VAL A 123 12.03 -15.59 4.95
C VAL A 123 10.72 -15.08 4.36
N VAL A 124 9.59 -15.51 4.92
CA VAL A 124 8.27 -14.95 4.57
C VAL A 124 8.27 -13.46 4.89
N GLN A 125 8.02 -12.64 3.88
CA GLN A 125 8.10 -11.20 3.99
C GLN A 125 6.86 -10.67 4.71
N GLY A 126 7.05 -10.01 5.85
CA GLY A 126 6.03 -9.11 6.41
C GLY A 126 5.95 -7.81 5.61
N GLY A 127 4.95 -6.98 5.89
CA GLY A 127 4.74 -5.72 5.19
C GLY A 127 4.08 -5.91 3.82
N ARG A 128 4.33 -4.97 2.91
CA ARG A 128 3.74 -4.96 1.57
C ARG A 128 4.50 -5.88 0.62
N VAL A 129 3.82 -6.45 -0.37
CA VAL A 129 4.54 -7.10 -1.47
C VAL A 129 5.36 -6.08 -2.24
N GLU A 130 6.63 -6.43 -2.48
CA GLU A 130 7.54 -5.61 -3.28
C GLU A 130 6.96 -5.33 -4.66
N ASP A 131 6.93 -4.05 -5.01
CA ASP A 131 6.37 -3.60 -6.28
C ASP A 131 7.35 -3.86 -7.44
N ALA A 132 6.80 -4.08 -8.62
CA ALA A 132 7.57 -4.30 -9.84
C ALA A 132 6.73 -3.89 -11.05
N SER A 133 7.39 -3.53 -12.15
CA SER A 133 6.70 -3.06 -13.36
C SER A 133 7.08 -3.90 -14.56
N ALA A 134 6.15 -4.74 -15.02
CA ALA A 134 6.30 -5.48 -16.26
C ALA A 134 6.16 -4.55 -17.48
N SER A 135 6.95 -4.80 -18.53
CA SER A 135 6.71 -4.18 -19.83
C SER A 135 5.34 -4.63 -20.38
N PRO A 136 4.66 -3.81 -21.20
CA PRO A 136 3.38 -4.19 -21.80
C PRO A 136 3.38 -5.54 -22.56
N ASP A 137 4.51 -5.92 -23.19
CA ASP A 137 4.66 -7.22 -23.85
C ASP A 137 5.08 -8.37 -22.91
N GLY A 138 5.40 -8.05 -21.66
CA GLY A 138 5.76 -8.99 -20.60
C GLY A 138 7.15 -9.63 -20.75
N LYS A 139 8.01 -9.11 -21.64
CA LYS A 139 9.40 -9.59 -21.80
C LYS A 139 10.36 -9.04 -20.77
N TRP A 140 10.04 -7.88 -20.21
CA TRP A 140 10.91 -7.18 -19.29
C TRP A 140 10.18 -6.91 -17.97
N MET A 141 10.94 -6.92 -16.88
CA MET A 141 10.46 -6.55 -15.56
C MET A 141 11.43 -5.54 -14.95
N LEU A 142 10.90 -4.41 -14.48
CA LEU A 142 11.64 -3.49 -13.62
C LEU A 142 11.41 -3.83 -12.17
N TYR A 143 12.48 -3.84 -11.38
CA TYR A 143 12.44 -4.10 -9.95
C TYR A 143 13.47 -3.21 -9.25
N VAL A 144 13.14 -2.70 -8.07
CA VAL A 144 14.08 -1.92 -7.26
C VAL A 144 14.66 -2.82 -6.18
N ASP A 145 15.90 -3.26 -6.38
CA ASP A 145 16.65 -4.05 -5.41
C ASP A 145 16.93 -3.25 -4.14
N PRO A 146 16.41 -3.66 -2.98
CA PRO A 146 16.62 -2.92 -1.75
C PRO A 146 18.12 -2.81 -1.40
N VAL A 147 18.58 -1.58 -1.16
CA VAL A 147 19.92 -1.28 -0.62
C VAL A 147 19.81 -0.67 0.78
N SER A 148 18.78 0.15 0.99
CA SER A 148 18.37 0.70 2.27
C SER A 148 16.84 0.65 2.40
N PRO A 149 16.25 1.02 3.55
CA PRO A 149 14.80 1.16 3.70
C PRO A 149 14.15 2.01 2.61
N ALA A 150 14.77 3.12 2.21
CA ALA A 150 14.21 4.07 1.27
C ALA A 150 14.82 4.06 -0.14
N TYR A 151 15.99 3.42 -0.34
CA TYR A 151 16.69 3.40 -1.63
C TYR A 151 17.07 2.00 -2.11
N GLY A 152 17.27 1.88 -3.41
CA GLY A 152 17.68 0.63 -4.05
C GLY A 152 18.34 0.82 -5.41
N ALA A 153 18.73 -0.29 -6.02
CA ALA A 153 19.22 -0.35 -7.39
C ALA A 153 18.07 -0.73 -8.33
N LEU A 154 17.77 0.12 -9.31
CA LEU A 154 16.77 -0.20 -10.34
C LEU A 154 17.37 -1.22 -11.30
N SER A 155 16.78 -2.41 -11.32
CA SER A 155 17.18 -3.54 -12.16
C SER A 155 16.19 -3.78 -13.28
N LEU A 156 16.71 -4.01 -14.47
CA LEU A 156 15.99 -4.55 -15.63
C LEU A 156 16.21 -6.06 -15.68
N ILE A 157 15.12 -6.82 -15.73
CA ILE A 157 15.13 -8.28 -15.71
C ILE A 157 14.48 -8.80 -17.00
N ASP A 158 15.21 -9.61 -17.76
CA ASP A 158 14.65 -10.42 -18.84
C ASP A 158 13.79 -11.52 -18.24
N THR A 159 12.49 -11.54 -18.55
CA THR A 159 11.54 -12.45 -17.92
C THR A 159 11.72 -13.89 -18.40
N ALA A 160 12.28 -14.12 -19.60
CA ALA A 160 12.50 -15.44 -20.15
C ALA A 160 13.78 -16.08 -19.59
N THR A 161 14.88 -15.32 -19.55
CA THR A 161 16.18 -15.85 -19.11
C THR A 161 16.46 -15.64 -17.61
N GLY A 162 15.76 -14.69 -16.98
CA GLY A 162 16.07 -14.23 -15.63
C GLY A 162 17.33 -13.36 -15.55
N ALA A 163 17.94 -13.00 -16.69
CA ALA A 163 19.12 -12.15 -16.72
C ALA A 163 18.79 -10.77 -16.15
N ARG A 164 19.66 -10.28 -15.25
CA ARG A 164 19.47 -9.04 -14.52
C ARG A 164 20.56 -8.02 -14.87
N THR A 165 20.16 -6.80 -15.15
CA THR A 165 21.06 -5.67 -15.42
C THR A 165 20.69 -4.49 -14.55
N ILE A 166 21.65 -3.94 -13.81
CA ILE A 166 21.45 -2.70 -13.04
C ILE A 166 21.38 -1.52 -14.01
N VAL A 167 20.32 -0.73 -13.89
CA VAL A 167 20.04 0.46 -14.71
C VAL A 167 20.55 1.74 -14.04
N SER A 168 20.35 1.82 -12.71
CA SER A 168 20.67 2.99 -11.90
C SER A 168 20.74 2.60 -10.42
N ASP A 169 21.73 3.09 -9.70
CA ASP A 169 21.81 3.01 -8.24
C ASP A 169 21.16 4.24 -7.59
N GLY A 170 20.72 4.10 -6.33
CA GLY A 170 20.16 5.21 -5.55
C GLY A 170 18.75 5.62 -5.97
N VAL A 171 17.98 4.72 -6.60
CA VAL A 171 16.57 4.96 -6.93
C VAL A 171 15.73 4.79 -5.67
N GLU A 172 14.78 5.69 -5.46
CA GLU A 172 13.88 5.60 -4.31
C GLU A 172 13.04 4.32 -4.39
N ARG A 173 12.91 3.60 -3.27
CA ARG A 173 12.04 2.44 -3.18
C ARG A 173 10.59 2.83 -3.45
N PRO A 174 9.82 1.97 -4.13
CA PRO A 174 8.43 2.25 -4.46
C PRO A 174 7.60 2.45 -3.19
N GLY A 175 6.83 3.54 -3.16
CA GLY A 175 5.81 3.79 -2.13
C GLY A 175 4.43 3.48 -2.70
N ARG A 176 3.64 4.52 -2.95
CA ARG A 176 2.33 4.41 -3.61
C ARG A 176 2.41 4.14 -5.11
N SER A 177 3.52 4.53 -5.73
CA SER A 177 3.76 4.32 -7.16
C SER A 177 5.17 3.81 -7.40
N PHE A 178 5.32 3.04 -8.47
CA PHE A 178 6.60 2.57 -8.95
C PHE A 178 7.39 3.74 -9.57
N PRO A 179 8.71 3.87 -9.31
CA PRO A 179 9.51 5.03 -9.75
C PRO A 179 9.88 4.99 -11.24
N ALA A 180 9.17 4.20 -12.06
CA ALA A 180 9.38 4.09 -13.49
C ALA A 180 8.08 3.81 -14.25
N SER A 181 8.07 4.13 -15.55
CA SER A 181 6.92 3.94 -16.44
C SER A 181 7.38 3.52 -17.84
N TRP A 182 6.79 2.43 -18.34
CA TRP A 182 7.07 1.84 -19.64
C TRP A 182 6.35 2.53 -20.79
N SER A 183 7.02 2.65 -21.93
CA SER A 183 6.37 2.98 -23.20
C SER A 183 5.39 1.87 -23.61
N PRO A 184 4.28 2.20 -24.29
CA PRO A 184 3.27 1.20 -24.71
C PRO A 184 3.84 0.08 -25.60
N ASP A 185 4.90 0.38 -26.35
CA ASP A 185 5.58 -0.56 -27.24
C ASP A 185 6.73 -1.35 -26.56
N SER A 186 6.91 -1.21 -25.25
CA SER A 186 7.92 -1.90 -24.44
C SER A 186 9.39 -1.59 -24.79
N ARG A 187 9.68 -0.59 -25.63
CA ARG A 187 11.06 -0.30 -26.09
C ARG A 187 11.85 0.62 -25.17
N VAL A 188 11.16 1.51 -24.45
CA VAL A 188 11.77 2.54 -23.59
C VAL A 188 11.00 2.62 -22.28
N PHE A 189 11.68 2.96 -21.20
CA PHE A 189 11.03 3.39 -19.97
C PHE A 189 11.67 4.67 -19.45
N VAL A 190 10.88 5.43 -18.71
CA VAL A 190 11.31 6.62 -17.97
C VAL A 190 11.31 6.27 -16.48
N TYR A 191 12.32 6.71 -15.75
CA TYR A 191 12.44 6.51 -14.30
C TYR A 191 12.90 7.78 -13.58
N SER A 192 12.62 7.87 -12.29
CA SER A 192 13.01 9.00 -11.46
C SER A 192 14.11 8.64 -10.46
N ARG A 193 15.10 9.53 -10.32
CA ARG A 193 16.13 9.48 -9.28
C ARG A 193 16.47 10.90 -8.83
N GLU A 194 16.48 11.14 -7.51
CA GLU A 194 16.87 12.43 -6.91
C GLU A 194 16.13 13.63 -7.52
N GLY A 195 14.81 13.50 -7.69
CA GLY A 195 13.98 14.57 -8.27
C GLY A 195 14.27 14.87 -9.75
N LYS A 196 14.98 13.98 -10.45
CA LYS A 196 15.22 14.06 -11.89
C LYS A 196 14.66 12.84 -12.60
N LEU A 197 14.27 13.06 -13.85
CA LEU A 197 13.77 12.05 -14.77
C LEU A 197 14.87 11.62 -15.74
N TYR A 198 14.92 10.31 -15.99
CA TYR A 198 15.87 9.68 -16.89
C TYR A 198 15.13 8.69 -17.80
N PHE A 199 15.67 8.40 -18.97
CA PHE A 199 15.15 7.32 -19.84
C PHE A 199 16.15 6.19 -20.03
N ARG A 200 15.65 5.03 -20.43
CA ARG A 200 16.44 3.87 -20.85
C ARG A 200 15.72 3.12 -21.95
N ALA A 201 16.41 2.89 -23.07
CA ALA A 201 15.98 1.96 -24.11
C ALA A 201 16.45 0.54 -23.77
N VAL A 202 15.72 -0.47 -24.25
CA VAL A 202 16.00 -1.89 -23.92
C VAL A 202 16.61 -2.66 -25.10
N ASP A 203 16.07 -2.51 -26.30
CA ASP A 203 16.45 -3.30 -27.49
C ASP A 203 17.11 -2.43 -28.59
N SER A 204 18.08 -1.58 -28.24
CA SER A 204 18.81 -0.80 -29.26
C SER A 204 20.29 -1.20 -29.34
N PRO A 205 20.84 -1.45 -30.55
CA PRO A 205 22.28 -1.67 -30.74
C PRO A 205 23.14 -0.45 -30.38
N LEU A 206 22.52 0.72 -30.13
CA LEU A 206 23.14 1.94 -29.60
C LEU A 206 23.16 1.98 -28.06
N THR A 207 22.60 0.98 -27.38
CA THR A 207 22.39 0.96 -25.92
C THR A 207 23.55 0.45 -25.05
N PRO A 208 24.57 -0.28 -25.54
CA PRO A 208 25.78 -0.39 -24.72
C PRO A 208 26.47 1.00 -24.73
N LEU A 209 26.69 1.57 -23.55
CA LEU A 209 27.54 2.74 -23.27
C LEU A 209 27.02 4.16 -23.59
N ILE A 210 25.81 4.54 -23.15
CA ILE A 210 25.57 5.97 -22.86
C ILE A 210 25.44 6.13 -21.35
N ASP A 211 26.41 6.84 -20.78
CA ASP A 211 26.43 7.18 -19.37
C ASP A 211 25.11 7.85 -18.96
N GLU A 212 24.64 7.54 -17.76
CA GLU A 212 23.38 8.04 -17.23
C GLU A 212 23.27 9.57 -17.24
N ARG A 213 24.40 10.28 -17.10
CA ARG A 213 24.43 11.74 -17.16
C ARG A 213 23.90 12.32 -18.49
N TYR A 214 23.92 11.53 -19.56
CA TYR A 214 23.40 11.91 -20.88
C TYR A 214 22.00 11.37 -21.16
N ARG A 215 21.32 10.81 -20.15
CA ARG A 215 19.98 10.25 -20.25
C ARG A 215 18.92 11.05 -19.49
N VAL A 216 19.28 12.25 -19.04
CA VAL A 216 18.42 13.13 -18.24
C VAL A 216 17.36 13.77 -19.14
N ILE A 217 16.12 13.75 -18.68
CA ILE A 217 14.96 14.40 -19.33
C ILE A 217 14.74 15.79 -18.72
N GLY A 218 14.78 15.88 -17.40
CA GLY A 218 14.48 17.10 -16.66
C GLY A 218 14.20 16.82 -15.18
N GLU A 219 13.66 17.82 -14.49
CA GLU A 219 13.25 17.70 -13.08
C GLU A 219 11.87 17.04 -12.95
N GLY A 220 11.63 16.30 -11.89
CA GLY A 220 10.35 15.71 -11.58
C GLY A 220 10.44 14.26 -11.13
N ARG A 221 9.26 13.64 -11.02
CA ARG A 221 9.10 12.24 -10.63
C ARG A 221 8.44 11.47 -11.76
N ALA A 222 8.41 10.14 -11.69
CA ALA A 222 7.69 9.32 -12.66
C ALA A 222 6.20 9.73 -12.82
N SER A 223 5.59 10.32 -11.79
CA SER A 223 4.24 10.91 -11.83
C SER A 223 4.11 12.12 -12.75
N SER A 224 5.21 12.83 -13.06
CA SER A 224 5.26 13.96 -14.00
C SER A 224 5.20 13.53 -15.47
N VAL A 225 5.18 12.23 -15.77
CA VAL A 225 5.20 11.67 -17.12
C VAL A 225 3.98 10.78 -17.37
N ARG A 226 3.39 10.91 -18.56
CA ARG A 226 2.33 10.01 -19.07
C ARG A 226 2.59 9.66 -20.51
N TRP A 227 2.49 8.37 -20.84
CA TRP A 227 2.63 7.90 -22.21
C TRP A 227 1.33 8.09 -22.99
N GLY A 228 1.43 8.61 -24.22
CA GLY A 228 0.36 8.60 -25.20
C GLY A 228 0.34 7.30 -26.00
N SER A 229 -0.78 7.02 -26.66
CA SER A 229 -0.98 5.77 -27.42
C SER A 229 -0.01 5.59 -28.60
N SER A 230 0.50 6.69 -29.16
CA SER A 230 1.44 6.71 -30.28
C SER A 230 2.89 6.43 -29.89
N GLY A 231 3.17 6.25 -28.59
CA GLY A 231 4.53 6.03 -28.07
C GLY A 231 5.27 7.32 -27.68
N ASP A 232 4.71 8.50 -27.96
CA ASP A 232 5.19 9.76 -27.37
C ASP A 232 4.86 9.79 -25.87
N PHE A 233 5.62 10.53 -25.06
CA PHE A 233 5.21 10.85 -23.70
C PHE A 233 5.02 12.33 -23.48
N PHE A 234 4.14 12.64 -22.55
CA PHE A 234 3.82 13.97 -22.09
C PHE A 234 4.51 14.18 -20.75
N TYR A 235 5.29 15.25 -20.67
CA TYR A 235 6.04 15.65 -19.49
C TYR A 235 5.53 17.00 -19.02
N LEU A 236 5.08 17.06 -17.78
CA LEU A 236 4.48 18.26 -17.20
C LEU A 236 5.46 18.89 -16.19
N LYS A 237 5.94 20.10 -16.51
CA LYS A 237 6.90 20.88 -15.71
C LYS A 237 6.34 22.28 -15.43
N GLY A 238 6.13 22.61 -14.16
CA GLY A 238 5.49 23.86 -13.77
C GLY A 238 4.09 23.95 -14.36
N SER A 239 3.86 24.92 -15.25
CA SER A 239 2.61 25.07 -16.01
C SER A 239 2.69 24.57 -17.45
N THR A 240 3.82 24.04 -17.91
CA THR A 240 4.00 23.66 -19.32
C THR A 240 3.90 22.16 -19.51
N VAL A 241 3.10 21.74 -20.50
CA VAL A 241 2.98 20.36 -20.95
C VAL A 241 3.84 20.20 -22.20
N TYR A 242 4.88 19.37 -22.12
CA TYR A 242 5.74 19.03 -23.23
C TYR A 242 5.31 17.70 -23.84
N ARG A 243 5.24 17.60 -25.16
CA ARG A 243 5.16 16.34 -25.90
C ARG A 243 6.55 15.97 -26.40
N VAL A 244 7.03 14.80 -25.98
CA VAL A 244 8.37 14.29 -26.27
C VAL A 244 8.27 13.04 -27.13
N ARG A 245 8.90 13.07 -28.30
CA ARG A 245 9.00 11.91 -29.19
C ARG A 245 10.17 11.03 -28.77
N VAL A 246 9.94 9.72 -28.68
CA VAL A 246 10.98 8.76 -28.29
C VAL A 246 12.19 8.79 -29.24
N THR A 247 11.97 9.05 -30.53
CA THR A 247 13.04 9.15 -31.54
C THR A 247 13.97 10.36 -31.33
N GLU A 248 13.52 11.38 -30.61
CA GLU A 248 14.28 12.61 -30.34
C GLU A 248 14.97 12.59 -28.97
N LEU A 249 14.61 11.65 -28.08
CA LEU A 249 15.07 11.58 -26.69
C LEU A 249 16.58 11.66 -26.57
N PHE A 250 17.31 10.85 -27.36
CA PHE A 250 18.76 10.81 -27.26
C PHE A 250 19.41 12.14 -27.67
N ALA A 251 19.00 12.69 -28.82
CA ALA A 251 19.54 13.95 -29.29
C ALA A 251 19.23 15.08 -28.31
N ARG A 252 17.98 15.18 -27.82
CA ARG A 252 17.57 16.24 -26.90
C ARG A 252 18.23 16.12 -25.53
N ALA A 253 18.41 14.91 -25.01
CA ALA A 253 19.12 14.70 -23.75
C ALA A 253 20.61 15.07 -23.82
N LEU A 254 21.27 14.82 -24.97
CA LEU A 254 22.67 15.22 -25.18
C LEU A 254 22.86 16.74 -25.18
N TYR A 255 21.84 17.48 -25.65
CA TYR A 255 21.84 18.94 -25.71
C TYR A 255 20.88 19.57 -24.68
N ALA A 256 20.62 18.88 -23.56
CA ALA A 256 19.63 19.31 -22.56
C ALA A 256 19.95 20.68 -21.94
N ASP A 257 21.21 21.10 -21.96
CA ASP A 257 21.63 22.43 -21.49
C ASP A 257 21.22 23.57 -22.46
N PHE A 258 20.87 23.25 -23.71
CA PHE A 258 20.60 24.21 -24.78
C PHE A 258 19.21 24.07 -25.41
N LEU A 259 18.63 22.87 -25.37
CA LEU A 259 17.37 22.54 -26.00
C LEU A 259 16.35 22.09 -24.97
N GLU A 260 15.10 22.49 -25.16
CA GLU A 260 13.99 21.90 -24.43
C GLU A 260 13.83 20.41 -24.77
N ILE A 261 13.38 19.62 -23.79
CA ILE A 261 13.29 18.16 -23.93
C ILE A 261 12.18 17.69 -24.88
N GLY A 262 11.25 18.57 -25.25
CA GLY A 262 10.16 18.28 -26.18
C GLY A 262 9.60 19.55 -26.81
N ASN A 263 8.49 19.40 -27.53
CA ASN A 263 7.73 20.54 -28.03
C ASN A 263 6.62 20.88 -27.03
N VAL A 264 6.32 22.16 -26.87
CA VAL A 264 5.17 22.58 -26.06
C VAL A 264 3.90 22.03 -26.70
N ALA A 265 3.14 21.25 -25.93
CA ALA A 265 1.83 20.72 -26.31
C ALA A 265 0.70 21.60 -25.76
N GLY A 266 0.91 22.21 -24.59
CA GLY A 266 0.01 23.22 -24.04
C GLY A 266 0.51 23.78 -22.72
N LYS A 267 -0.23 24.75 -22.17
CA LYS A 267 0.07 25.37 -20.88
C LYS A 267 -1.13 25.32 -19.97
N ILE A 268 -1.00 24.71 -18.79
CA ILE A 268 -2.07 24.63 -17.81
C ILE A 268 -2.14 25.90 -16.94
N PRO A 269 -3.32 26.27 -16.43
CA PRO A 269 -3.49 27.51 -15.67
C PRO A 269 -2.91 27.48 -14.25
N LEU A 270 -2.51 26.30 -13.74
CA LEU A 270 -2.07 26.09 -12.36
C LEU A 270 -0.76 25.31 -12.34
N GLU A 271 0.25 25.79 -11.60
CA GLU A 271 1.53 25.08 -11.45
C GLU A 271 1.35 23.68 -10.87
N PHE A 272 1.91 22.67 -11.53
CA PHE A 272 1.85 21.27 -11.12
C PHE A 272 2.84 20.93 -10.00
N ASP A 273 2.30 20.39 -8.90
CA ASP A 273 3.08 19.86 -7.80
C ASP A 273 3.07 18.32 -7.84
N PRO A 274 4.19 17.65 -8.19
CA PRO A 274 4.26 16.19 -8.27
C PRO A 274 4.10 15.47 -6.91
N ASN A 275 4.00 16.20 -5.80
CA ASN A 275 3.67 15.64 -4.49
C ASN A 275 2.17 15.38 -4.30
N PHE A 276 1.30 16.18 -4.93
CA PHE A 276 -0.15 16.16 -4.66
C PHE A 276 -1.01 16.09 -5.92
N ASP A 277 -0.43 16.42 -7.07
CA ASP A 277 -1.12 16.46 -8.35
C ASP A 277 -0.85 15.21 -9.20
N ALA A 278 -1.82 14.91 -10.05
CA ALA A 278 -1.70 13.87 -11.07
C ALA A 278 -2.31 14.38 -12.37
N PHE A 279 -1.93 13.77 -13.50
CA PHE A 279 -2.62 14.02 -14.75
C PHE A 279 -2.75 12.74 -15.57
N TRP A 280 -3.67 12.75 -16.52
CA TRP A 280 -3.89 11.72 -17.52
C TRP A 280 -3.99 12.39 -18.88
N VAL A 281 -3.58 11.68 -19.93
CA VAL A 281 -3.58 12.21 -21.29
C VAL A 281 -4.59 11.42 -22.11
N ALA A 282 -5.34 12.13 -22.95
CA ALA A 282 -6.25 11.52 -23.89
C ALA A 282 -5.51 10.55 -24.83
N PRO A 283 -6.13 9.46 -25.29
CA PRO A 283 -5.48 8.53 -26.22
C PRO A 283 -4.95 9.20 -27.50
N ASP A 284 -5.60 10.26 -28.00
CA ASP A 284 -5.15 11.05 -29.15
C ASP A 284 -4.06 12.08 -28.80
N GLY A 285 -3.81 12.34 -27.53
CA GLY A 285 -2.85 13.33 -27.03
C GLY A 285 -3.31 14.79 -27.14
N ALA A 286 -4.59 15.05 -27.44
CA ALA A 286 -5.11 16.40 -27.68
C ALA A 286 -5.64 17.08 -26.40
N SER A 287 -5.82 16.35 -25.31
CA SER A 287 -6.31 16.89 -24.03
C SER A 287 -5.76 16.12 -22.84
N ILE A 288 -5.90 16.69 -21.65
CA ILE A 288 -5.55 16.07 -20.37
C ILE A 288 -6.69 16.17 -19.36
N ILE A 289 -6.68 15.27 -18.39
CA ILE A 289 -7.33 15.48 -17.09
C ILE A 289 -6.24 15.85 -16.10
N LEU A 290 -6.35 17.02 -15.48
CA LEU A 290 -5.45 17.50 -14.42
C LEU A 290 -6.15 17.35 -13.07
N SER A 291 -5.59 16.54 -12.17
CA SER A 291 -6.03 16.44 -10.78
C SER A 291 -5.15 17.30 -9.89
N LYS A 292 -5.76 18.29 -9.22
CA LYS A 292 -5.12 19.16 -8.23
C LYS A 292 -5.44 18.74 -6.81
N GLY A 293 -4.39 18.50 -6.02
CA GLY A 293 -4.51 18.03 -4.62
C GLY A 293 -5.28 16.72 -4.50
N GLY A 294 -5.19 15.85 -5.52
CA GLY A 294 -5.90 14.56 -5.60
C GLY A 294 -7.43 14.61 -5.74
N ARG A 295 -8.08 15.78 -5.66
CA ARG A 295 -9.55 15.89 -5.55
C ARG A 295 -10.23 16.83 -6.53
N ASN A 296 -9.50 17.75 -7.17
CA ASN A 296 -10.07 18.70 -8.13
C ASN A 296 -9.63 18.32 -9.53
N LEU A 297 -10.49 17.66 -10.29
CA LEU A 297 -10.19 17.17 -11.63
C LEU A 297 -10.69 18.17 -12.67
N PHE A 298 -9.82 18.59 -13.57
CA PHE A 298 -10.13 19.52 -14.65
C PHE A 298 -9.88 18.86 -16.00
N TYR A 299 -10.87 18.91 -16.89
CA TYR A 299 -10.63 18.63 -18.29
C TYR A 299 -9.98 19.82 -18.97
N TYR A 300 -8.86 19.61 -19.64
CA TYR A 300 -8.07 20.68 -20.26
C TYR A 300 -7.64 20.28 -21.68
N PRO A 301 -8.15 20.94 -22.74
CA PRO A 301 -7.64 20.75 -24.10
C PRO A 301 -6.22 21.31 -24.22
N LEU A 302 -5.33 20.60 -24.89
CA LEU A 302 -3.96 21.03 -25.14
C LEU A 302 -3.90 21.88 -26.42
N GLY A 303 -3.30 23.07 -26.31
CA GLY A 303 -3.07 23.99 -27.43
C GLY A 303 -1.84 24.86 -27.18
N VAL A 304 -1.09 25.15 -28.25
CA VAL A 304 0.19 25.89 -28.17
C VAL A 304 -0.02 27.41 -28.16
N ASP A 305 -1.10 27.88 -28.77
CA ASP A 305 -1.46 29.29 -28.84
C ASP A 305 -2.44 29.63 -27.71
N ASP A 306 -1.98 30.41 -26.74
CA ASP A 306 -2.75 30.94 -25.61
C ASP A 306 -2.96 32.46 -25.71
N TYR A 307 -2.63 33.07 -26.86
CA TYR A 307 -2.59 34.53 -27.03
C TYR A 307 -3.80 35.09 -27.79
N GLY A 308 -4.38 34.33 -28.72
CA GLY A 308 -5.52 34.76 -29.55
C GLY A 308 -6.89 34.42 -28.96
N ALA A 309 -7.91 35.25 -29.19
CA ALA A 309 -9.29 34.92 -28.80
C ALA A 309 -9.80 33.61 -29.46
N ASP A 310 -9.29 33.29 -30.66
CA ASP A 310 -9.62 32.08 -31.43
C ASP A 310 -8.71 30.88 -31.10
N SER A 311 -7.74 31.03 -30.18
CA SER A 311 -6.66 30.06 -29.98
C SER A 311 -7.03 28.87 -29.09
N LEU A 312 -8.16 28.95 -28.37
CA LEU A 312 -8.74 27.86 -27.58
C LEU A 312 -9.60 26.88 -28.41
N GLY A 313 -9.65 27.03 -29.74
CA GLY A 313 -10.55 26.26 -30.61
C GLY A 313 -12.02 26.56 -30.31
N SER A 314 -12.93 25.61 -30.55
CA SER A 314 -14.38 25.75 -30.29
C SER A 314 -14.78 25.95 -28.81
N PHE A 315 -13.81 26.18 -27.93
CA PHE A 315 -13.96 26.54 -26.52
C PHE A 315 -13.77 28.05 -26.34
N ASP A 316 -14.57 28.88 -27.04
CA ASP A 316 -14.68 30.33 -26.83
C ASP A 316 -14.83 30.64 -25.35
N ALA A 317 -13.81 31.19 -24.68
CA ALA A 317 -13.84 31.59 -23.27
C ALA A 317 -14.65 30.62 -22.36
N ALA A 318 -14.62 29.32 -22.67
CA ALA A 318 -15.67 28.41 -22.24
C ALA A 318 -15.34 27.84 -20.86
N SER A 319 -16.35 27.73 -20.00
CA SER A 319 -16.21 27.06 -18.71
C SER A 319 -15.75 25.62 -18.92
N LEU A 320 -14.51 25.30 -18.52
CA LEU A 320 -13.98 23.95 -18.62
C LEU A 320 -14.72 22.99 -17.66
N PRO A 321 -14.99 21.74 -18.07
CA PRO A 321 -15.56 20.73 -17.19
C PRO A 321 -14.62 20.48 -16.00
N TYR A 322 -15.16 20.52 -14.80
CA TYR A 322 -14.45 20.16 -13.59
C TYR A 322 -15.27 19.22 -12.72
N LEU A 323 -14.58 18.42 -11.90
CA LEU A 323 -15.15 17.57 -10.88
C LEU A 323 -14.41 17.84 -9.57
N MET A 324 -15.13 18.41 -8.61
CA MET A 324 -14.64 18.59 -7.25
C MET A 324 -15.10 17.42 -6.38
N LEU A 325 -14.14 16.63 -5.90
CA LEU A 325 -14.39 15.56 -4.95
C LEU A 325 -14.29 16.07 -3.50
N PRO A 326 -15.08 15.49 -2.58
CA PRO A 326 -14.92 15.71 -1.14
C PRO A 326 -13.50 15.41 -0.65
N ARG A 327 -13.09 16.06 0.45
CA ARG A 327 -11.76 15.88 1.05
C ARG A 327 -11.50 14.43 1.49
N SER A 328 -12.53 13.69 1.87
CA SER A 328 -12.44 12.28 2.24
C SER A 328 -12.19 11.33 1.06
N CYS A 329 -12.12 11.83 -0.18
CA CYS A 329 -11.69 11.01 -1.29
C CYS A 329 -10.23 10.60 -1.11
N SER A 330 -9.97 9.30 -1.03
CA SER A 330 -8.64 8.75 -0.74
C SER A 330 -7.88 8.34 -1.99
N ASP A 331 -8.60 7.99 -3.06
CA ASP A 331 -7.99 7.50 -4.30
C ASP A 331 -8.91 7.73 -5.51
N VAL A 332 -8.29 7.86 -6.69
CA VAL A 332 -8.95 8.10 -7.97
C VAL A 332 -8.38 7.18 -9.04
N THR A 333 -9.22 6.32 -9.60
CA THR A 333 -8.92 5.55 -10.81
C THR A 333 -9.58 6.20 -12.02
N LEU A 334 -8.82 6.43 -13.10
CA LEU A 334 -9.32 7.06 -14.32
C LEU A 334 -9.20 6.13 -15.53
N LEU A 335 -10.30 5.96 -16.25
CA LEU A 335 -10.37 5.31 -17.55
C LEU A 335 -10.65 6.35 -18.64
N TRP A 336 -9.94 6.26 -19.76
CA TRP A 336 -10.15 7.14 -20.91
C TRP A 336 -10.15 6.32 -22.20
N SER A 337 -11.32 6.15 -22.83
CA SER A 337 -11.40 5.39 -24.08
C SER A 337 -10.93 6.20 -25.29
N PRO A 338 -10.49 5.53 -26.36
CA PRO A 338 -10.24 6.16 -27.66
C PRO A 338 -11.47 6.89 -28.24
N SER A 339 -12.69 6.54 -27.80
CA SER A 339 -13.93 7.22 -28.20
C SER A 339 -14.19 8.54 -27.46
N GLY A 340 -13.28 9.00 -26.60
CA GLY A 340 -13.42 10.27 -25.88
C GLY A 340 -14.29 10.17 -24.62
N ILE A 341 -14.50 8.98 -24.08
CA ILE A 341 -15.27 8.80 -22.84
C ILE A 341 -14.30 8.68 -21.66
N VAL A 342 -14.40 9.61 -20.72
CA VAL A 342 -13.67 9.60 -19.46
C VAL A 342 -14.58 9.07 -18.35
N THR A 343 -14.08 8.12 -17.56
CA THR A 343 -14.73 7.63 -16.35
C THR A 343 -13.78 7.72 -15.17
N VAL A 344 -14.21 8.42 -14.12
CA VAL A 344 -13.49 8.63 -12.87
C VAL A 344 -14.16 7.80 -11.79
N LEU A 345 -13.42 6.84 -11.22
CA LEU A 345 -13.84 6.07 -10.04
C LEU A 345 -13.20 6.69 -8.81
N ALA A 346 -14.01 7.32 -7.96
CA ALA A 346 -13.58 7.98 -6.74
C ALA A 346 -13.86 7.08 -5.52
N THR A 347 -12.83 6.82 -4.72
CA THR A 347 -12.90 5.96 -3.53
C THR A 347 -13.03 6.80 -2.27
N PHE A 348 -14.01 6.47 -1.44
CA PHE A 348 -14.31 7.10 -0.16
C PHE A 348 -14.16 6.06 0.95
N PRO A 349 -13.18 6.19 1.86
CA PRO A 349 -13.04 5.30 3.00
C PRO A 349 -14.30 5.34 3.87
N ALA A 350 -14.63 4.21 4.47
CA ALA A 350 -15.59 4.11 5.56
C ALA A 350 -15.14 2.98 6.51
N ASN A 351 -15.70 2.95 7.72
CA ASN A 351 -15.24 2.07 8.79
C ASN A 351 -15.33 0.57 8.43
N ASP A 352 -16.36 0.17 7.68
CA ASP A 352 -16.57 -1.25 7.30
C ASP A 352 -16.11 -1.54 5.86
N GLU A 353 -16.45 -0.69 4.89
CA GLU A 353 -16.13 -0.90 3.48
C GLU A 353 -16.06 0.43 2.71
N SER A 354 -14.99 0.61 1.92
CA SER A 354 -14.83 1.79 1.06
C SER A 354 -15.94 1.87 0.01
N LYS A 355 -16.58 3.04 -0.09
CA LYS A 355 -17.59 3.31 -1.11
C LYS A 355 -16.93 3.86 -2.37
N VAL A 356 -17.43 3.47 -3.53
CA VAL A 356 -16.92 3.96 -4.82
C VAL A 356 -18.04 4.60 -5.61
N LYS A 357 -17.76 5.77 -6.19
CA LYS A 357 -18.67 6.46 -7.12
C LYS A 357 -18.01 6.61 -8.48
N ALA A 358 -18.80 6.45 -9.55
CA ALA A 358 -18.35 6.66 -10.93
C ALA A 358 -18.87 7.99 -11.46
N TYR A 359 -17.98 8.82 -12.01
CA TYR A 359 -18.31 10.07 -12.68
C TYR A 359 -17.85 10.01 -14.14
N ARG A 360 -18.71 10.38 -15.08
CA ARG A 360 -18.45 10.21 -16.52
C ARG A 360 -18.55 11.53 -17.26
N LEU A 361 -17.63 11.72 -18.20
CA LEU A 361 -17.58 12.84 -19.13
C LEU A 361 -17.46 12.29 -20.55
N SER A 362 -18.35 12.69 -21.45
CA SER A 362 -18.21 12.44 -22.88
C SER A 362 -17.60 13.68 -23.54
N THR A 363 -16.44 13.53 -24.17
CA THR A 363 -15.78 14.61 -24.92
C THR A 363 -16.19 14.61 -26.39
N ALA A 364 -17.00 13.65 -26.82
CA ALA A 364 -17.55 13.59 -28.17
C ALA A 364 -18.68 14.62 -28.31
N SER A 365 -18.55 15.51 -29.29
CA SER A 365 -19.63 16.41 -29.71
C SER A 365 -20.82 15.56 -30.15
N GLU A 366 -21.91 15.55 -29.38
CA GLU A 366 -23.21 15.33 -29.98
C GLU A 366 -23.52 16.55 -30.86
N SER A 367 -23.93 16.26 -32.09
CA SER A 367 -24.20 17.20 -33.16
C SER A 367 -25.09 18.38 -32.72
N GLY A 368 -24.53 19.60 -32.78
CA GLY A 368 -25.28 20.82 -33.05
C GLY A 368 -25.98 21.52 -31.86
N SER A 369 -25.85 21.03 -30.64
CA SER A 369 -26.27 21.76 -29.44
C SER A 369 -25.16 21.73 -28.40
N PHE A 370 -24.72 22.91 -27.97
CA PHE A 370 -23.78 23.08 -26.85
C PHE A 370 -24.48 22.62 -25.55
N GLY A 371 -24.62 21.31 -25.36
CA GLY A 371 -24.85 20.74 -24.05
C GLY A 371 -23.68 21.11 -23.14
N VAL A 372 -23.96 21.40 -21.88
CA VAL A 372 -22.93 21.69 -20.88
C VAL A 372 -22.03 20.45 -20.74
N LEU A 373 -20.82 20.51 -21.29
CA LEU A 373 -19.79 19.49 -21.06
C LEU A 373 -19.53 19.44 -19.54
N GLY A 374 -19.85 18.32 -18.91
CA GLY A 374 -19.79 18.20 -17.46
C GLY A 374 -19.68 16.74 -17.02
N PHE A 375 -19.06 16.53 -15.87
CA PHE A 375 -19.06 15.22 -15.23
C PHE A 375 -20.47 14.91 -14.72
N THR A 376 -20.97 13.73 -15.08
CA THR A 376 -22.26 13.21 -14.62
C THR A 376 -22.02 12.02 -13.71
N LEU A 377 -22.81 11.92 -12.64
CA LEU A 377 -22.78 10.74 -11.77
C LEU A 377 -23.39 9.54 -12.52
N ALA A 378 -22.65 8.44 -12.61
CA ALA A 378 -23.10 7.19 -13.19
C ALA A 378 -23.51 6.19 -12.09
N GLU A 379 -24.03 5.04 -12.51
CA GLU A 379 -24.31 3.93 -11.58
C GLU A 379 -23.03 3.50 -10.86
N ASN A 380 -23.17 3.19 -9.56
CA ASN A 380 -22.05 2.83 -8.72
C ASN A 380 -21.35 1.57 -9.28
N PRO A 381 -20.01 1.59 -9.41
CA PRO A 381 -19.25 0.46 -9.89
C PRO A 381 -19.20 -0.68 -8.86
N ARG A 382 -18.90 -1.91 -9.30
CA ARG A 382 -18.58 -3.05 -8.42
C ARG A 382 -17.29 -2.90 -7.62
N GLY A 383 -16.46 -1.91 -7.92
CA GLY A 383 -15.25 -1.66 -7.16
C GLY A 383 -14.45 -0.46 -7.65
N ALA A 384 -13.34 -0.21 -6.97
CA ALA A 384 -12.48 0.95 -7.19
C ALA A 384 -11.48 0.75 -8.33
N ALA A 385 -11.06 -0.49 -8.57
CA ALA A 385 -10.08 -0.82 -9.58
C ALA A 385 -10.76 -1.13 -10.91
N ALA A 386 -10.19 -0.66 -12.00
CA ALA A 386 -10.71 -0.93 -13.32
C ALA A 386 -9.65 -0.87 -14.41
N VAL A 387 -9.91 -1.56 -15.52
CA VAL A 387 -9.07 -1.53 -16.72
C VAL A 387 -9.93 -1.66 -17.98
N LEU A 388 -9.59 -0.90 -19.02
CA LEU A 388 -10.25 -0.99 -20.32
C LEU A 388 -9.79 -2.25 -21.08
N SER A 389 -10.69 -2.82 -21.87
CA SER A 389 -10.31 -3.83 -22.87
C SER A 389 -9.29 -3.25 -23.86
N PRO A 390 -8.47 -4.08 -24.53
CA PRO A 390 -7.50 -3.59 -25.51
C PRO A 390 -8.08 -2.67 -26.60
N ASP A 391 -9.34 -2.89 -27.01
CA ASP A 391 -10.06 -2.03 -27.96
C ASP A 391 -10.75 -0.81 -27.32
N GLY A 392 -10.74 -0.68 -26.00
CA GLY A 392 -11.33 0.43 -25.25
C GLY A 392 -12.86 0.44 -25.17
N THR A 393 -13.53 -0.62 -25.64
CA THR A 393 -15.01 -0.68 -25.70
C THR A 393 -15.66 -1.24 -24.43
N ARG A 394 -14.88 -1.89 -23.57
CA ARG A 394 -15.34 -2.51 -22.33
C ARG A 394 -14.46 -2.12 -21.16
N ALA A 395 -15.03 -2.20 -19.95
CA ALA A 395 -14.29 -2.01 -18.71
C ALA A 395 -14.47 -3.22 -17.80
N LEU A 396 -13.36 -3.79 -17.35
CA LEU A 396 -13.35 -4.78 -16.26
C LEU A 396 -13.16 -4.01 -14.96
N VAL A 397 -14.09 -4.11 -14.03
CA VAL A 397 -14.13 -3.35 -12.77
C VAL A 397 -14.22 -4.32 -11.60
N TRP A 398 -13.41 -4.15 -10.56
CA TRP A 398 -13.34 -5.07 -9.43
C TRP A 398 -12.98 -4.39 -8.10
N GLY A 399 -13.29 -5.08 -7.00
CA GLY A 399 -12.93 -4.68 -5.64
C GLY A 399 -13.59 -5.56 -4.58
N ALA A 400 -13.80 -4.97 -3.39
CA ALA A 400 -14.34 -5.66 -2.22
C ALA A 400 -15.75 -6.25 -2.46
N THR A 401 -16.60 -5.55 -3.22
CA THR A 401 -17.99 -6.00 -3.49
C THR A 401 -18.14 -6.99 -4.63
N GLY A 402 -17.05 -7.33 -5.35
CA GLY A 402 -17.13 -8.20 -6.53
C GLY A 402 -16.34 -7.73 -7.73
N ALA A 403 -16.65 -8.32 -8.89
CA ALA A 403 -16.17 -7.88 -10.19
C ALA A 403 -17.27 -7.92 -11.24
N ALA A 404 -17.18 -7.07 -12.26
CA ALA A 404 -18.08 -7.08 -13.40
C ALA A 404 -17.39 -6.53 -14.66
N VAL A 405 -17.85 -7.00 -15.82
CA VAL A 405 -17.53 -6.39 -17.11
C VAL A 405 -18.66 -5.46 -17.51
N TYR A 406 -18.30 -4.23 -17.85
CA TYR A 406 -19.19 -3.18 -18.32
C TYR A 406 -18.99 -2.96 -19.82
N ASP A 407 -20.08 -2.70 -20.53
CA ASP A 407 -20.08 -1.96 -21.79
C ASP A 407 -19.60 -0.55 -21.45
N TYR A 408 -18.42 -0.18 -21.93
CA TYR A 408 -17.80 1.07 -21.47
C TYR A 408 -18.53 2.30 -22.00
N VAL A 409 -19.16 2.20 -23.17
CA VAL A 409 -19.87 3.33 -23.80
C VAL A 409 -21.13 3.66 -23.01
N ASN A 410 -21.94 2.67 -22.70
CA ASN A 410 -23.24 2.85 -22.04
C ASN A 410 -23.18 2.68 -20.51
N TRP A 411 -22.03 2.24 -19.98
CA TRP A 411 -21.82 1.92 -18.56
C TRP A 411 -22.83 0.91 -18.01
N LYS A 412 -23.14 -0.11 -18.81
CA LYS A 412 -24.05 -1.20 -18.42
C LYS A 412 -23.27 -2.48 -18.17
N ILE A 413 -23.63 -3.21 -17.12
CA ILE A 413 -23.03 -4.52 -16.83
C ILE A 413 -23.38 -5.48 -17.97
N LEU A 414 -22.35 -6.01 -18.64
CA LEU A 414 -22.43 -7.09 -19.62
C LEU A 414 -22.32 -8.46 -18.96
N SER A 415 -21.49 -8.56 -17.92
CA SER A 415 -21.28 -9.81 -17.18
C SER A 415 -20.99 -9.49 -15.72
N ASP A 416 -21.85 -9.97 -14.83
CA ASP A 416 -21.62 -9.92 -13.39
C ASP A 416 -20.82 -11.17 -12.98
N LEU A 417 -19.66 -10.96 -12.35
CA LEU A 417 -18.70 -12.02 -12.03
C LEU A 417 -18.86 -12.54 -10.59
N GLY A 418 -19.84 -12.01 -9.85
CA GLY A 418 -20.17 -12.36 -8.48
C GLY A 418 -19.68 -11.34 -7.47
N SER A 419 -20.13 -11.50 -6.22
CA SER A 419 -19.91 -10.55 -5.12
C SER A 419 -18.70 -10.85 -4.23
N ARG A 420 -17.76 -11.69 -4.69
CA ARG A 420 -16.58 -12.04 -3.90
C ARG A 420 -15.51 -10.97 -4.04
N ASN A 421 -14.85 -10.64 -2.93
CA ASN A 421 -13.73 -9.72 -2.91
C ASN A 421 -12.65 -10.16 -3.91
N THR A 422 -12.58 -9.44 -5.02
CA THR A 422 -11.68 -9.74 -6.13
C THR A 422 -10.40 -8.95 -5.91
N GLN A 423 -9.26 -9.65 -5.85
CA GLN A 423 -7.96 -9.02 -5.61
C GLN A 423 -7.42 -8.39 -6.89
N GLN A 424 -7.51 -9.12 -8.01
CA GLN A 424 -7.03 -8.68 -9.32
C GLN A 424 -7.92 -9.18 -10.44
N ALA A 425 -8.03 -8.37 -11.49
CA ALA A 425 -8.68 -8.76 -12.74
C ALA A 425 -7.93 -8.12 -13.92
N LEU A 426 -7.71 -8.88 -14.99
CA LEU A 426 -6.82 -8.49 -16.10
C LEU A 426 -7.39 -8.96 -17.45
N TRP A 427 -7.29 -8.15 -18.49
CA TRP A 427 -7.61 -8.59 -19.85
C TRP A 427 -6.47 -9.42 -20.45
N ILE A 428 -6.82 -10.52 -21.12
CA ILE A 428 -5.89 -11.29 -21.98
C ILE A 428 -6.29 -11.22 -23.47
N GLY A 429 -7.39 -10.54 -23.75
CA GLY A 429 -7.91 -10.22 -25.08
C GLY A 429 -9.13 -9.30 -24.93
N ASN A 430 -9.89 -9.08 -26.00
CA ASN A 430 -11.13 -8.27 -25.92
C ASN A 430 -12.31 -9.03 -25.30
N GLU A 431 -12.28 -10.37 -25.33
CA GLU A 431 -13.37 -11.25 -24.88
C GLU A 431 -12.99 -12.15 -23.69
N ASP A 432 -11.68 -12.37 -23.49
CA ASP A 432 -11.13 -13.25 -22.47
C ASP A 432 -10.37 -12.42 -21.42
N PHE A 433 -10.58 -12.75 -20.15
CA PHE A 433 -9.98 -12.06 -19.01
C PHE A 433 -9.71 -13.03 -17.86
N ILE A 434 -8.91 -12.57 -16.91
CA ILE A 434 -8.56 -13.29 -15.70
C ILE A 434 -9.24 -12.62 -14.53
N VAL A 435 -9.78 -13.44 -13.63
CA VAL A 435 -10.35 -13.00 -12.35
C VAL A 435 -9.67 -13.79 -11.25
N ALA A 436 -9.10 -13.08 -10.28
CA ALA A 436 -8.37 -13.66 -9.16
C ALA A 436 -8.94 -13.14 -7.85
N ASP A 437 -9.51 -14.05 -7.07
CA ASP A 437 -10.03 -13.79 -5.73
C ASP A 437 -9.26 -14.58 -4.67
N ALA A 438 -9.70 -14.51 -3.41
CA ALA A 438 -9.04 -15.21 -2.31
C ALA A 438 -9.08 -16.75 -2.42
N SER A 439 -9.95 -17.30 -3.26
CA SER A 439 -10.16 -18.75 -3.42
C SER A 439 -9.50 -19.28 -4.68
N THR A 440 -9.71 -18.64 -5.84
CA THR A 440 -9.26 -19.14 -7.14
C THR A 440 -8.74 -18.05 -8.07
N ILE A 441 -7.89 -18.47 -9.00
CA ILE A 441 -7.47 -17.70 -10.18
C ILE A 441 -8.03 -18.40 -11.41
N GLU A 442 -8.83 -17.68 -12.18
CA GLU A 442 -9.63 -18.24 -13.27
C GLU A 442 -9.50 -17.43 -14.53
N ARG A 443 -9.47 -18.13 -15.67
CA ARG A 443 -9.77 -17.53 -16.97
C ARG A 443 -11.29 -17.56 -17.17
N ARG A 444 -11.82 -16.43 -17.61
CA ARG A 444 -13.23 -16.27 -17.98
C ARG A 444 -13.36 -15.63 -19.36
N SER A 445 -14.48 -15.89 -20.01
CA SER A 445 -14.85 -15.23 -21.26
C SER A 445 -16.24 -14.62 -21.15
N LEU A 446 -16.54 -13.64 -21.99
CA LEU A 446 -17.87 -13.02 -22.03
C LEU A 446 -18.98 -13.97 -22.48
N SER A 447 -18.64 -15.01 -23.23
CA SER A 447 -19.55 -16.12 -23.52
C SER A 447 -19.85 -17.03 -22.33
N GLY A 448 -19.25 -16.78 -21.17
CA GLY A 448 -19.47 -17.53 -19.93
C GLY A 448 -18.56 -18.75 -19.74
N ARG A 449 -17.55 -18.97 -20.61
CA ARG A 449 -16.58 -20.05 -20.39
C ARG A 449 -15.72 -19.73 -19.18
N ARG A 450 -15.43 -20.74 -18.37
CA ARG A 450 -14.60 -20.65 -17.16
C ARG A 450 -13.61 -21.79 -17.14
N SER A 451 -12.36 -21.50 -16.81
CA SER A 451 -11.34 -22.53 -16.56
C SER A 451 -10.44 -22.11 -15.39
N LEU A 452 -10.20 -23.05 -14.49
CA LEU A 452 -9.28 -22.86 -13.37
C LEU A 452 -7.84 -22.74 -13.88
N ILE A 453 -7.13 -21.70 -13.44
CA ILE A 453 -5.68 -21.55 -13.67
C ILE A 453 -4.92 -22.11 -12.47
N CYS A 454 -5.28 -21.65 -11.27
CA CYS A 454 -4.64 -22.03 -10.02
C CYS A 454 -5.60 -21.80 -8.84
N LEU A 455 -5.38 -22.51 -7.73
CA LEU A 455 -6.03 -22.18 -6.47
C LEU A 455 -5.27 -21.04 -5.77
N SER A 456 -5.98 -20.03 -5.29
CA SER A 456 -5.39 -18.93 -4.52
C SER A 456 -5.04 -19.36 -3.10
N SER A 457 -5.93 -20.13 -2.48
CA SER A 457 -5.78 -20.67 -1.13
C SER A 457 -6.57 -21.97 -0.96
N SER A 458 -6.50 -22.57 0.24
CA SER A 458 -7.29 -23.74 0.62
C SER A 458 -7.98 -23.52 1.97
N GLU A 459 -9.28 -23.80 2.02
CA GLU A 459 -10.09 -23.84 3.25
C GLU A 459 -9.77 -25.07 4.11
N SER A 460 -9.59 -26.20 3.44
CA SER A 460 -9.15 -27.45 4.04
C SER A 460 -8.31 -28.24 3.04
N HIS A 461 -7.45 -29.12 3.54
CA HIS A 461 -6.63 -30.00 2.71
C HIS A 461 -6.46 -31.35 3.39
N ALA A 462 -6.17 -32.36 2.59
CA ALA A 462 -5.90 -33.71 3.05
C ALA A 462 -5.20 -34.49 1.92
N PHE A 463 -4.66 -35.65 2.25
CA PHE A 463 -4.56 -36.71 1.24
C PHE A 463 -5.91 -37.41 1.04
N ASP A 464 -6.09 -38.02 -0.12
CA ASP A 464 -7.24 -38.89 -0.38
C ASP A 464 -7.09 -40.25 0.35
N GLU A 465 -8.14 -41.07 0.36
CA GLU A 465 -8.13 -42.40 1.00
C GLU A 465 -6.98 -43.30 0.53
N ASP A 466 -6.56 -43.17 -0.74
CA ASP A 466 -5.45 -43.92 -1.32
C ASP A 466 -4.06 -43.44 -0.85
N GLY A 467 -3.98 -42.26 -0.21
CA GLY A 467 -2.74 -41.61 0.21
C GLY A 467 -1.89 -41.05 -0.94
N ILE A 468 -2.37 -41.12 -2.18
CA ILE A 468 -1.66 -40.72 -3.40
C ILE A 468 -2.08 -39.31 -3.82
N ARG A 469 -3.39 -39.08 -3.98
CA ARG A 469 -3.93 -37.79 -4.42
C ARG A 469 -3.88 -36.76 -3.30
N LEU A 470 -3.43 -35.54 -3.62
CA LEU A 470 -3.51 -34.38 -2.75
C LEU A 470 -4.86 -33.72 -2.98
N LEU A 471 -5.58 -33.40 -1.92
CA LEU A 471 -6.88 -32.74 -1.95
C LEU A 471 -6.79 -31.36 -1.32
N ALA A 472 -7.39 -30.38 -1.97
CA ALA A 472 -7.60 -29.04 -1.42
C ALA A 472 -9.04 -28.60 -1.69
N LYS A 473 -9.70 -28.09 -0.66
CA LYS A 473 -11.02 -27.49 -0.76
C LYS A 473 -10.88 -25.99 -0.92
N SER A 474 -11.51 -25.42 -1.93
CA SER A 474 -11.53 -23.97 -2.15
C SER A 474 -12.90 -23.55 -2.68
N ASN A 475 -13.48 -22.53 -2.04
CA ASN A 475 -14.83 -22.06 -2.32
C ASN A 475 -15.86 -23.21 -2.27
N GLY A 476 -15.78 -24.04 -1.22
CA GLY A 476 -16.69 -25.17 -1.02
C GLY A 476 -16.46 -26.39 -1.92
N VAL A 477 -15.59 -26.31 -2.94
CA VAL A 477 -15.35 -27.37 -3.94
C VAL A 477 -14.02 -28.06 -3.68
N TRP A 478 -14.00 -29.39 -3.79
CA TRP A 478 -12.76 -30.18 -3.70
C TRP A 478 -12.04 -30.24 -5.04
N PHE A 479 -10.73 -30.04 -4.99
CA PHE A 479 -9.81 -30.20 -6.11
C PHE A 479 -8.78 -31.25 -5.75
N SER A 480 -8.30 -31.98 -6.76
CA SER A 480 -7.23 -32.96 -6.61
C SER A 480 -6.06 -32.69 -7.55
N THR A 481 -4.87 -33.13 -7.12
CA THR A 481 -3.64 -33.18 -7.92
C THR A 481 -2.75 -34.33 -7.44
N ASP A 482 -1.82 -34.79 -8.28
CA ASP A 482 -0.73 -35.69 -7.91
C ASP A 482 0.54 -34.93 -7.46
N GLY A 483 0.48 -33.59 -7.38
CA GLY A 483 1.62 -32.73 -7.09
C GLY A 483 2.45 -32.36 -8.33
N LYS A 484 2.03 -32.77 -9.52
CA LYS A 484 2.67 -32.44 -10.81
C LYS A 484 1.66 -31.89 -11.81
N LYS A 485 0.45 -32.42 -11.84
CA LYS A 485 -0.64 -31.99 -12.71
C LYS A 485 -1.35 -30.76 -12.15
N PRO A 486 -2.00 -29.95 -12.99
CA PRO A 486 -2.88 -28.88 -12.54
C PRO A 486 -3.97 -29.40 -11.59
N TRP A 487 -4.47 -28.51 -10.74
CA TRP A 487 -5.66 -28.79 -9.96
C TRP A 487 -6.86 -29.09 -10.88
N SER A 488 -7.56 -30.18 -10.60
CA SER A 488 -8.84 -30.52 -11.24
C SER A 488 -9.91 -30.77 -10.20
N GLU A 489 -11.13 -30.32 -10.46
CA GLU A 489 -12.28 -30.59 -9.59
C GLU A 489 -12.43 -32.11 -9.36
N ALA A 490 -12.68 -32.48 -8.11
CA ALA A 490 -12.72 -33.86 -7.63
C ALA A 490 -14.01 -34.09 -6.85
N ALA A 491 -15.11 -34.29 -7.58
CA ALA A 491 -16.41 -34.61 -6.97
C ALA A 491 -16.40 -35.96 -6.23
N ASP A 492 -15.45 -36.84 -6.56
CA ASP A 492 -15.19 -38.15 -5.95
C ASP A 492 -14.21 -38.09 -4.77
N ALA A 493 -13.81 -36.90 -4.31
CA ALA A 493 -12.83 -36.74 -3.25
C ALA A 493 -13.26 -37.43 -1.94
N LYS A 494 -12.37 -38.23 -1.36
CA LYS A 494 -12.57 -38.90 -0.06
C LYS A 494 -11.42 -38.52 0.88
N PRO A 495 -11.44 -37.31 1.45
CA PRO A 495 -10.36 -36.85 2.31
C PRO A 495 -10.22 -37.77 3.53
N ARG A 496 -9.03 -38.33 3.72
CA ARG A 496 -8.72 -39.10 4.93
C ARG A 496 -8.53 -38.17 6.13
N SER A 497 -8.59 -38.73 7.33
CA SER A 497 -8.19 -37.99 8.53
C SER A 497 -6.70 -37.64 8.49
N ALA A 498 -6.36 -36.43 8.92
CA ALA A 498 -4.98 -35.96 8.99
C ALA A 498 -4.14 -36.85 9.92
N SER A 499 -2.90 -37.12 9.52
CA SER A 499 -1.94 -37.89 10.32
C SER A 499 -0.69 -37.07 10.57
N SER A 500 -0.15 -37.10 11.78
CA SER A 500 1.18 -36.53 12.08
C SER A 500 2.30 -37.58 12.01
N PHE A 501 1.99 -38.79 11.55
CA PHE A 501 2.88 -39.94 11.59
C PHE A 501 2.89 -40.72 10.26
N SER A 502 4.09 -41.17 9.88
CA SER A 502 4.34 -42.16 8.84
C SER A 502 5.31 -43.22 9.37
N PRO A 503 5.53 -44.34 8.64
CA PRO A 503 6.56 -45.32 9.01
C PRO A 503 7.98 -44.73 9.08
N GLY A 504 8.25 -43.60 8.40
CA GLY A 504 9.56 -42.95 8.38
C GLY A 504 9.69 -41.77 9.35
N TYR A 505 8.61 -41.01 9.57
CA TYR A 505 8.68 -39.69 10.21
C TYR A 505 7.49 -39.39 11.13
N ARG A 506 7.71 -38.46 12.06
CA ARG A 506 6.67 -37.79 12.83
C ARG A 506 6.80 -36.28 12.65
N ALA A 507 5.70 -35.60 12.32
CA ALA A 507 5.63 -34.16 12.18
C ALA A 507 4.97 -33.51 13.41
N TYR A 508 5.46 -32.36 13.85
CA TYR A 508 4.84 -31.55 14.91
C TYR A 508 5.20 -30.07 14.75
N LEU A 509 4.51 -29.18 15.46
CA LEU A 509 4.80 -27.74 15.47
C LEU A 509 5.59 -27.37 16.72
N GLU A 510 6.64 -26.56 16.58
CA GLU A 510 7.43 -26.01 17.67
C GLU A 510 7.24 -24.49 17.75
N ALA A 511 6.76 -23.99 18.90
CA ALA A 511 6.58 -22.56 19.14
C ALA A 511 7.91 -21.80 19.14
N GLN A 512 7.91 -20.59 18.60
CA GLN A 512 9.08 -19.74 18.47
C GLN A 512 8.96 -18.50 19.36
N ASN A 513 10.00 -18.25 20.17
CA ASN A 513 10.01 -17.11 21.09
C ASN A 513 10.45 -15.79 20.41
N ALA A 514 10.98 -15.84 19.19
CA ALA A 514 11.42 -14.67 18.43
C ALA A 514 11.44 -14.96 16.92
N GLY A 515 11.55 -13.89 16.13
CA GLY A 515 11.64 -13.99 14.67
C GLY A 515 10.28 -13.95 13.96
N PRO A 516 10.28 -14.11 12.64
CA PRO A 516 9.11 -13.85 11.78
C PRO A 516 8.00 -14.92 11.87
N TYR A 517 8.28 -16.05 12.50
CA TYR A 517 7.38 -17.20 12.59
C TYR A 517 6.91 -17.41 14.02
N GLU A 518 5.62 -17.62 14.25
CA GLU A 518 5.08 -17.94 15.60
C GLU A 518 5.41 -19.38 16.01
N ASN A 519 5.41 -20.29 15.05
CA ASN A 519 5.78 -21.69 15.20
C ASN A 519 6.54 -22.16 13.94
N ILE A 520 7.12 -23.36 13.96
CA ILE A 520 7.72 -23.98 12.77
C ILE A 520 7.39 -25.48 12.72
N PRO A 521 7.18 -26.07 11.52
CA PRO A 521 7.07 -27.51 11.35
C PRO A 521 8.41 -28.23 11.61
N MET A 522 8.37 -29.23 12.47
CA MET A 522 9.49 -30.08 12.86
C MET A 522 9.26 -31.52 12.39
N LEU A 523 10.33 -32.17 11.94
CA LEU A 523 10.33 -33.55 11.46
C LEU A 523 11.26 -34.40 12.31
N ARG A 524 10.70 -35.41 12.99
CA ARG A 524 11.43 -36.44 13.73
C ARG A 524 11.56 -37.70 12.87
N ASN A 525 12.79 -38.09 12.51
CA ASN A 525 13.05 -39.32 11.78
C ASN A 525 12.91 -40.55 12.70
N VAL A 526 11.83 -41.30 12.58
CA VAL A 526 11.49 -42.41 13.49
C VAL A 526 12.51 -43.55 13.40
N LYS A 527 13.08 -43.79 12.21
CA LYS A 527 14.09 -44.85 11.99
C LYS A 527 15.48 -44.47 12.50
N GLY A 528 15.76 -43.18 12.66
CA GLY A 528 17.00 -42.64 13.19
C GLY A 528 16.81 -41.90 14.52
N VAL A 529 17.81 -41.09 14.89
CA VAL A 529 17.78 -40.25 16.11
C VAL A 529 17.62 -38.75 15.84
N GLY A 530 17.61 -38.34 14.57
CA GLY A 530 17.55 -36.94 14.18
C GLY A 530 16.16 -36.31 14.27
N THR A 531 16.15 -35.04 14.67
CA THR A 531 15.03 -34.11 14.51
C THR A 531 15.55 -32.91 13.73
N SER A 532 14.82 -32.46 12.72
CA SER A 532 15.18 -31.30 11.91
C SER A 532 13.97 -30.39 11.74
N SER A 533 14.21 -29.08 11.67
CA SER A 533 13.18 -28.15 11.19
C SER A 533 13.00 -28.32 9.68
N LEU A 534 11.76 -28.25 9.23
CA LEU A 534 11.46 -28.17 7.81
C LEU A 534 11.83 -26.79 7.24
N ILE A 535 11.79 -25.75 8.09
CA ILE A 535 12.11 -24.38 7.71
C ILE A 535 13.52 -24.08 8.18
N VAL A 536 14.47 -24.13 7.24
CA VAL A 536 15.86 -23.76 7.51
C VAL A 536 15.91 -22.24 7.65
N ASN A 537 15.94 -21.76 8.90
CA ASN A 537 16.13 -20.34 9.20
C ASN A 537 17.49 -19.89 8.67
N GLY A 538 17.54 -19.38 7.43
CA GLY A 538 18.62 -18.47 7.04
C GLY A 538 18.61 -17.33 8.04
N ALA A 539 19.73 -17.11 8.74
CA ALA A 539 19.86 -16.20 9.87
C ALA A 539 19.27 -14.80 9.59
N VAL A 540 18.02 -14.59 9.97
CA VAL A 540 17.45 -13.25 10.18
C VAL A 540 16.82 -13.27 11.56
N ALA A 541 17.68 -13.34 12.58
CA ALA A 541 17.29 -12.84 13.88
C ALA A 541 17.06 -11.34 13.70
N TYR A 542 15.88 -10.84 14.05
CA TYR A 542 15.69 -9.39 14.19
C TYR A 542 16.81 -8.80 15.05
N GLU A 543 17.21 -7.55 14.79
CA GLU A 543 18.27 -6.83 15.52
C GLU A 543 18.26 -7.14 17.02
N THR A 544 19.31 -7.66 17.63
CA THR A 544 19.24 -8.13 19.03
C THR A 544 18.79 -7.02 19.98
N VAL A 545 17.62 -7.18 20.61
CA VAL A 545 17.14 -6.29 21.67
C VAL A 545 17.56 -6.91 23.00
N PRO A 546 18.17 -6.13 23.92
CA PRO A 546 18.47 -6.64 25.25
C PRO A 546 17.21 -7.22 25.90
N SER A 547 17.30 -8.37 26.56
CA SER A 547 16.17 -8.95 27.31
C SER A 547 15.95 -8.26 28.65
N ALA A 548 16.98 -7.59 29.16
CA ALA A 548 16.93 -6.79 30.38
C ALA A 548 17.74 -5.52 30.19
N GLY A 549 17.26 -4.43 30.76
CA GLY A 549 17.94 -3.14 30.84
C GLY A 549 17.72 -2.52 32.21
N ARG A 550 18.43 -1.42 32.48
CA ARG A 550 18.21 -0.62 33.68
C ARG A 550 17.11 0.39 33.39
N ASP A 551 16.09 0.46 34.23
CA ASP A 551 15.11 1.54 34.14
C ASP A 551 15.83 2.88 34.28
N GLU A 552 15.57 3.79 33.33
CA GLU A 552 16.06 5.15 33.43
C GLU A 552 15.36 5.88 34.58
N ALA A 553 16.04 6.87 35.17
CA ALA A 553 15.45 7.66 36.25
C ALA A 553 14.17 8.35 35.74
N ALA A 554 13.12 8.36 36.56
CA ALA A 554 11.86 8.98 36.22
C ALA A 554 12.07 10.45 35.79
N SER A 555 11.84 10.71 34.51
CA SER A 555 11.87 12.04 33.91
C SER A 555 10.45 12.64 33.94
N PRO A 556 10.30 13.95 34.17
CA PRO A 556 9.00 14.63 34.02
C PRO A 556 8.52 14.69 32.56
N VAL A 557 9.37 14.30 31.61
CA VAL A 557 9.07 14.21 30.17
C VAL A 557 9.28 12.78 29.71
N PHE A 558 8.25 12.17 29.11
CA PHE A 558 8.31 10.85 28.52
C PHE A 558 8.80 10.95 27.08
N SER A 559 10.10 10.73 26.85
CA SER A 559 10.72 10.84 25.52
C SER A 559 10.78 9.53 24.75
N HIS A 560 10.66 8.38 25.44
CA HIS A 560 10.65 7.05 24.86
C HIS A 560 10.13 6.01 25.85
N GLY A 561 9.69 4.86 25.34
CA GLY A 561 9.35 3.66 26.12
C GLY A 561 10.56 2.82 26.52
N ARG A 562 10.31 1.55 26.90
CA ARG A 562 11.35 0.60 27.27
C ARG A 562 12.29 0.31 26.10
N ARG A 563 13.60 0.32 26.37
CA ARG A 563 14.66 0.02 25.39
C ARG A 563 14.98 -1.48 25.24
N TYR A 564 14.29 -2.33 26.00
CA TYR A 564 14.54 -3.76 26.11
C TYR A 564 13.21 -4.54 26.09
N GLY A 565 13.27 -5.84 25.77
CA GLY A 565 12.09 -6.69 25.66
C GLY A 565 11.31 -6.51 24.36
N ARG A 566 10.30 -5.64 24.35
CA ARG A 566 9.35 -5.48 23.23
C ARG A 566 9.90 -4.57 22.13
N ARG A 567 9.61 -4.89 20.87
CA ARG A 567 10.00 -4.08 19.70
C ARG A 567 8.86 -3.16 19.31
N GLU A 568 8.52 -2.22 20.16
CA GLU A 568 7.44 -1.27 19.88
C GLU A 568 8.03 0.09 19.53
N VAL A 569 7.38 0.82 18.63
CA VAL A 569 7.66 2.24 18.35
C VAL A 569 6.33 2.98 18.26
N ALA A 570 6.30 4.26 18.63
CA ALA A 570 5.14 5.10 18.40
C ALA A 570 5.37 5.99 17.18
N ILE A 571 4.40 6.03 16.27
CA ILE A 571 4.35 7.03 15.20
C ILE A 571 3.38 8.11 15.65
N ALA A 572 3.89 9.34 15.79
CA ALA A 572 3.14 10.49 16.22
C ALA A 572 3.00 11.50 15.07
N PHE A 573 1.82 12.07 14.87
CA PHE A 573 1.57 13.06 13.82
C PHE A 573 1.30 14.43 14.40
N ASP A 574 2.04 15.44 13.97
CA ASP A 574 1.88 16.82 14.42
C ASP A 574 1.05 17.61 13.40
N LEU A 575 -0.13 18.10 13.81
CA LEU A 575 -1.03 18.91 12.98
C LEU A 575 -1.03 20.36 13.47
N ILE A 576 -0.44 21.24 12.65
CA ILE A 576 -0.12 22.61 13.05
C ILE A 576 -0.85 23.64 12.18
N ASP A 577 -0.68 23.57 10.86
CA ASP A 577 -1.09 24.64 9.94
C ASP A 577 -2.15 24.21 8.93
N ASP A 578 -1.97 23.02 8.38
CA ASP A 578 -2.64 22.57 7.19
C ASP A 578 -2.90 21.06 7.31
N ALA A 579 -3.91 20.57 6.60
CA ALA A 579 -4.36 19.18 6.71
C ALA A 579 -3.95 18.33 5.49
N GLU A 580 -3.19 18.88 4.53
CA GLU A 580 -2.80 18.17 3.31
C GLU A 580 -2.09 16.84 3.64
N GLY A 581 -2.43 15.80 2.87
CA GLY A 581 -1.96 14.44 3.09
C GLY A 581 -2.80 13.60 4.07
N LEU A 582 -3.60 14.20 4.96
CA LEU A 582 -4.33 13.46 6.01
C LEU A 582 -5.17 12.28 5.49
N PRO A 583 -6.05 12.41 4.47
CA PRO A 583 -6.86 11.28 3.99
C PRO A 583 -6.00 10.12 3.49
N GLY A 584 -4.87 10.44 2.86
CA GLY A 584 -3.88 9.47 2.44
C GLY A 584 -3.26 8.74 3.63
N ILE A 585 -2.88 9.46 4.68
CA ILE A 585 -2.24 8.89 5.88
C ILE A 585 -3.20 7.96 6.61
N LEU A 586 -4.45 8.38 6.81
CA LEU A 586 -5.48 7.55 7.44
C LEU A 586 -5.71 6.24 6.67
N GLU A 587 -5.78 6.31 5.33
CA GLU A 587 -5.90 5.11 4.49
C GLU A 587 -4.66 4.20 4.59
N SER A 588 -3.46 4.78 4.62
CA SER A 588 -2.23 4.01 4.83
C SER A 588 -2.23 3.33 6.20
N LEU A 589 -2.54 4.04 7.30
CA LEU A 589 -2.62 3.46 8.64
C LEU A 589 -3.67 2.33 8.72
N ARG A 590 -4.86 2.55 8.14
CA ARG A 590 -5.93 1.54 8.04
C ARG A 590 -5.46 0.27 7.31
N ARG A 591 -4.73 0.42 6.20
CA ARG A 591 -4.20 -0.70 5.41
C ARG A 591 -3.17 -1.53 6.19
N PHE A 592 -2.33 -0.86 6.97
CA PHE A 592 -1.35 -1.52 7.85
C PHE A 592 -1.96 -2.01 9.18
N GLY A 593 -3.22 -1.69 9.47
CA GLY A 593 -3.87 -2.03 10.74
C GLY A 593 -3.28 -1.29 11.95
N ILE A 594 -2.67 -0.13 11.73
CA ILE A 594 -1.95 0.63 12.77
C ILE A 594 -2.85 1.71 13.36
N ARG A 595 -2.80 1.84 14.69
CA ARG A 595 -3.28 3.05 15.38
C ARG A 595 -2.10 3.93 15.77
N ALA A 596 -2.19 5.22 15.43
CA ALA A 596 -1.18 6.23 15.72
C ALA A 596 -1.74 7.30 16.66
N THR A 597 -0.84 8.15 17.17
CA THR A 597 -1.19 9.32 17.99
C THR A 597 -1.10 10.58 17.15
N PHE A 598 -2.14 11.41 17.15
CA PHE A 598 -2.21 12.69 16.46
C PHE A 598 -2.17 13.79 17.52
N PHE A 599 -1.18 14.68 17.45
CA PHE A 599 -1.09 15.87 18.29
C PHE A 599 -1.64 17.07 17.51
N LEU A 600 -2.76 17.62 17.98
CA LEU A 600 -3.46 18.72 17.33
C LEU A 600 -3.33 20.00 18.16
N ASN A 601 -3.05 21.12 17.51
CA ASN A 601 -3.14 22.42 18.15
C ASN A 601 -4.52 23.07 17.95
N GLY A 602 -4.85 24.03 18.81
CA GLY A 602 -6.17 24.67 18.81
C GLY A 602 -6.44 25.48 17.54
N GLU A 603 -5.43 26.16 17.00
CA GLU A 603 -5.55 26.90 15.74
C GLU A 603 -5.83 26.00 14.53
N PHE A 604 -5.27 24.79 14.50
CA PHE A 604 -5.53 23.79 13.47
C PHE A 604 -6.97 23.29 13.58
N ILE A 605 -7.41 22.92 14.79
CA ILE A 605 -8.76 22.40 15.04
C ILE A 605 -9.82 23.42 14.59
N ARG A 606 -9.64 24.70 14.93
CA ARG A 606 -10.58 25.76 14.49
C ARG A 606 -10.63 25.97 12.99
N ARG A 607 -9.49 25.85 12.30
CA ARG A 607 -9.41 26.02 10.84
C ARG A 607 -9.91 24.80 10.08
N HIS A 608 -9.72 23.60 10.64
CA HIS A 608 -9.99 22.32 10.00
C HIS A 608 -10.80 21.37 10.92
N PRO A 609 -11.98 21.76 11.43
CA PRO A 609 -12.73 20.95 12.40
C PRO A 609 -13.14 19.59 11.81
N ALA A 610 -13.42 19.54 10.50
CA ALA A 610 -13.73 18.30 9.80
C ALA A 610 -12.53 17.33 9.76
N ALA A 611 -11.29 17.83 9.71
CA ALA A 611 -10.09 17.00 9.73
C ALA A 611 -9.84 16.41 11.12
N ALA A 612 -10.05 17.19 12.19
CA ALA A 612 -10.02 16.68 13.56
C ALA A 612 -11.08 15.59 13.76
N LYS A 613 -12.30 15.81 13.24
CA LYS A 613 -13.36 14.81 13.27
C LYS A 613 -13.02 13.54 12.49
N GLU A 614 -12.35 13.66 11.34
CA GLU A 614 -11.92 12.51 10.54
C GLU A 614 -10.90 11.63 11.30
N ILE A 615 -10.01 12.24 12.09
CA ILE A 615 -9.05 11.53 12.96
C ILE A 615 -9.78 10.76 14.06
N GLU A 616 -10.74 11.41 14.75
CA GLU A 616 -11.57 10.79 15.79
C GLU A 616 -12.39 9.62 15.22
N ASP A 617 -13.11 9.85 14.12
CA ASP A 617 -13.98 8.85 13.48
C ASP A 617 -13.17 7.64 12.96
N SER A 618 -11.87 7.82 12.69
CA SER A 618 -10.93 6.75 12.30
C SER A 618 -10.37 5.93 13.49
N GLY A 619 -10.70 6.31 14.73
CA GLY A 619 -10.32 5.56 15.94
C GLY A 619 -8.84 5.70 16.34
N HIS A 620 -8.17 6.77 15.90
CA HIS A 620 -6.81 7.09 16.31
C HIS A 620 -6.78 7.84 17.66
N GLU A 621 -5.63 7.81 18.34
CA GLU A 621 -5.46 8.57 19.56
C GLU A 621 -5.26 10.05 19.22
N ALA A 622 -6.07 10.95 19.76
CA ALA A 622 -5.87 12.38 19.66
C ALA A 622 -5.31 12.94 20.98
N ALA A 623 -4.30 13.80 20.86
CA ALA A 623 -3.56 14.40 21.97
C ALA A 623 -3.27 15.89 21.70
N SER A 624 -2.80 16.61 22.71
CA SER A 624 -2.68 18.08 22.67
C SER A 624 -1.31 18.55 22.15
N LEU A 625 -1.29 19.41 21.12
CA LEU A 625 -0.12 20.21 20.69
C LEU A 625 -0.25 21.66 21.17
N PHE A 626 -0.88 21.87 22.33
CA PHE A 626 -1.17 23.21 22.89
C PHE A 626 -2.13 24.05 22.03
N PHE A 627 -2.72 25.12 22.56
CA PHE A 627 -3.72 25.88 21.79
C PHE A 627 -3.15 26.65 20.59
N ALA A 628 -1.85 27.00 20.61
CA ALA A 628 -1.20 27.80 19.58
C ALA A 628 0.25 27.34 19.34
N PRO A 629 0.78 27.44 18.11
CA PRO A 629 2.13 26.99 17.75
C PRO A 629 3.22 28.02 18.12
N ILE A 630 3.27 28.42 19.39
CA ILE A 630 4.25 29.39 19.91
C ILE A 630 5.46 28.68 20.53
N ASP A 631 6.65 29.28 20.39
CA ASP A 631 7.82 28.82 21.12
C ASP A 631 7.69 29.20 22.60
N LEU A 632 7.59 28.19 23.46
CA LEU A 632 7.41 28.40 24.89
C LEU A 632 8.68 28.87 25.63
N THR A 633 9.81 28.98 24.93
CA THR A 633 11.05 29.57 25.46
C THR A 633 11.23 31.05 25.09
N ASP A 634 10.35 31.60 24.25
CA ASP A 634 10.51 32.94 23.73
C ASP A 634 10.29 33.99 24.81
N ALA A 635 11.38 34.70 25.16
CA ALA A 635 11.40 35.72 26.19
C ALA A 635 10.48 36.92 25.94
N ARG A 636 9.93 37.07 24.72
CA ARG A 636 8.91 38.09 24.41
C ARG A 636 7.58 37.81 25.12
N TYR A 637 7.33 36.58 25.53
CA TYR A 637 6.09 36.18 26.18
C TYR A 637 6.35 35.81 27.65
N ARG A 638 5.46 36.27 28.55
CA ARG A 638 5.49 35.82 29.94
C ARG A 638 4.73 34.51 30.07
N ILE A 639 5.46 33.41 30.01
CA ILE A 639 4.92 32.06 30.10
C ILE A 639 5.00 31.61 31.56
N ASP A 640 3.85 31.62 32.24
CA ASP A 640 3.69 31.11 33.60
C ASP A 640 2.89 29.80 33.61
N ALA A 641 2.84 29.13 34.77
CA ALA A 641 2.14 27.85 34.90
C ALA A 641 0.65 27.96 34.51
N ASP A 642 -0.01 29.07 34.86
CA ASP A 642 -1.42 29.28 34.51
C ASP A 642 -1.63 29.47 33.00
N PHE A 643 -0.68 30.07 32.29
CA PHE A 643 -0.71 30.14 30.84
C PHE A 643 -0.70 28.75 30.20
N ILE A 644 0.14 27.84 30.69
CA ILE A 644 0.18 26.44 30.22
C ILE A 644 -1.16 25.75 30.50
N LYS A 645 -1.66 25.83 31.73
CA LYS A 645 -2.92 25.18 32.13
C LYS A 645 -4.12 25.66 31.31
N ARG A 646 -4.28 26.98 31.16
CA ARG A 646 -5.36 27.55 30.34
C ARG A 646 -5.23 27.18 28.87
N GLY A 647 -4.00 27.13 28.35
CA GLY A 647 -3.76 26.75 26.97
C GLY A 647 -4.09 25.29 26.69
N LEU A 648 -3.82 24.38 27.63
CA LEU A 648 -4.23 22.97 27.54
C LEU A 648 -5.74 22.82 27.60
N ALA A 649 -6.39 23.39 28.61
CA ALA A 649 -7.86 23.34 28.76
C ALA A 649 -8.59 23.90 27.53
N ARG A 650 -8.10 25.03 26.99
CA ARG A 650 -8.65 25.59 25.76
C ARG A 650 -8.54 24.63 24.59
N ASN A 651 -7.45 23.87 24.46
CA ASN A 651 -7.28 22.93 23.36
C ASN A 651 -8.27 21.75 23.46
N GLU A 652 -8.54 21.28 24.68
CA GLU A 652 -9.58 20.27 24.96
C GLU A 652 -10.95 20.76 24.51
N ASP A 653 -11.34 21.97 24.94
CA ASP A 653 -12.63 22.56 24.57
C ASP A 653 -12.78 22.69 23.05
N GLU A 654 -11.74 23.13 22.34
CA GLU A 654 -11.76 23.26 20.87
C GLU A 654 -11.92 21.88 20.20
N TYR A 655 -11.23 20.85 20.70
CA TYR A 655 -11.34 19.49 20.19
C TYR A 655 -12.73 18.89 20.43
N PHE A 656 -13.26 19.02 21.64
CA PHE A 656 -14.59 18.55 22.00
C PHE A 656 -15.67 19.22 21.15
N ASN A 657 -15.58 20.55 20.97
CA ASN A 657 -16.52 21.29 20.13
C ASN A 657 -16.47 20.86 18.64
N ALA A 658 -15.30 20.46 18.14
CA ALA A 658 -15.14 20.04 16.75
C ALA A 658 -15.56 18.57 16.50
N THR A 659 -15.34 17.68 17.47
CA THR A 659 -15.43 16.22 17.26
C THR A 659 -16.53 15.54 18.08
N GLY A 660 -16.84 16.07 19.26
CA GLY A 660 -17.64 15.43 20.31
C GLY A 660 -16.85 14.39 21.14
N GLY A 661 -15.58 14.16 20.82
CA GLY A 661 -14.65 13.30 21.57
C GLY A 661 -13.73 14.10 22.49
N GLU A 662 -12.97 13.40 23.33
CA GLU A 662 -12.05 13.99 24.30
C GLU A 662 -10.60 13.73 23.89
N LEU A 663 -9.71 14.70 24.17
CA LEU A 663 -8.27 14.48 24.00
C LEU A 663 -7.76 13.50 25.05
N SER A 664 -6.79 12.69 24.66
CA SER A 664 -5.95 11.96 25.61
C SER A 664 -5.16 12.97 26.43
N LEU A 665 -4.96 12.68 27.72
CA LEU A 665 -4.16 13.49 28.65
C LEU A 665 -2.64 13.36 28.38
N LEU A 666 -2.27 13.39 27.10
CA LEU A 666 -0.92 13.44 26.57
C LEU A 666 -0.77 14.77 25.85
N TRP A 667 0.39 15.41 25.99
CA TRP A 667 0.70 16.60 25.21
C TRP A 667 2.18 16.72 24.94
N HIS A 668 2.54 17.46 23.91
CA HIS A 668 3.86 18.07 23.84
C HIS A 668 3.73 19.56 23.54
N ALA A 669 4.71 20.34 24.00
CA ALA A 669 4.80 21.74 23.60
C ALA A 669 5.13 21.83 22.10
N PRO A 670 4.74 22.93 21.43
CA PRO A 670 5.24 23.24 20.10
C PRO A 670 6.77 23.13 20.05
N TYR A 671 7.29 22.57 18.95
CA TYR A 671 8.74 22.30 18.76
C TYR A 671 9.37 21.33 19.77
N TYR A 672 8.56 20.59 20.54
CA TYR A 672 9.01 19.69 21.61
C TYR A 672 9.86 20.38 22.69
N THR A 673 9.65 21.69 22.89
CA THR A 673 10.27 22.45 23.96
C THR A 673 9.86 21.88 25.32
N ALA A 674 10.83 21.60 26.19
CA ALA A 674 10.53 21.09 27.53
C ALA A 674 11.43 21.69 28.61
N SER A 675 10.83 22.02 29.75
CA SER A 675 11.52 22.35 31.00
C SER A 675 10.80 21.65 32.17
N ARG A 676 11.44 21.56 33.34
CA ARG A 676 10.79 20.97 34.53
C ARG A 676 9.55 21.75 34.95
N GLU A 677 9.59 23.07 34.82
CA GLU A 677 8.51 23.98 35.16
C GLU A 677 7.31 23.81 34.22
N ILE A 678 7.58 23.72 32.90
CA ILE A 678 6.54 23.47 31.89
C ILE A 678 5.89 22.09 32.13
N ALA A 679 6.70 21.06 32.34
CA ALA A 679 6.20 19.71 32.56
C ALA A 679 5.43 19.58 33.88
N ALA A 680 5.88 20.25 34.95
CA ALA A 680 5.16 20.29 36.23
C ALA A 680 3.81 20.99 36.11
N ALA A 681 3.75 22.13 35.41
CA ALA A 681 2.50 22.86 35.21
C ALA A 681 1.44 22.03 34.46
N ALA A 682 1.86 21.25 33.46
CA ALA A 682 0.97 20.33 32.76
C ALA A 682 0.55 19.12 33.61
N ALA A 683 1.47 18.55 34.38
CA ALA A 683 1.17 17.45 35.29
C ALA A 683 0.14 17.82 36.36
N GLU A 684 0.13 19.07 36.84
CA GLU A 684 -0.87 19.58 37.79
C GLU A 684 -2.31 19.55 37.25
N VAL A 685 -2.49 19.54 35.92
CA VAL A 685 -3.79 19.41 35.25
C VAL A 685 -3.99 18.03 34.61
N GLY A 686 -3.18 17.05 35.01
CA GLY A 686 -3.35 15.64 34.62
C GLY A 686 -2.63 15.22 33.35
N TYR A 687 -1.91 16.12 32.66
CA TYR A 687 -1.23 15.82 31.41
C TYR A 687 0.14 15.17 31.62
N ALA A 688 0.43 14.15 30.81
CA ALA A 688 1.78 13.63 30.62
C ALA A 688 2.48 14.39 29.48
N THR A 689 3.64 14.99 29.78
CA THR A 689 4.47 15.68 28.78
C THR A 689 5.26 14.66 27.96
N ILE A 690 5.05 14.66 26.66
CA ILE A 690 5.69 13.79 25.68
C ILE A 690 6.86 14.53 25.03
N GLY A 691 7.99 13.83 24.93
CA GLY A 691 9.17 14.28 24.19
C GLY A 691 9.36 13.46 22.91
N ARG A 692 10.50 13.67 22.25
CA ARG A 692 10.95 12.86 21.12
C ARG A 692 12.41 12.47 21.31
N ASP A 693 12.73 11.21 21.07
CA ASP A 693 14.10 10.72 20.99
C ASP A 693 14.66 10.80 19.56
N ILE A 694 13.78 10.90 18.56
CA ILE A 694 14.12 11.06 17.14
C ILE A 694 13.58 12.40 16.64
N ASP A 695 14.42 13.18 15.97
CA ASP A 695 14.01 14.36 15.20
C ASP A 695 14.27 14.13 13.70
N PRO A 696 13.22 13.88 12.89
CA PRO A 696 13.38 13.70 11.45
C PRO A 696 13.83 14.96 10.70
N LEU A 697 13.71 16.15 11.30
CA LEU A 697 13.94 17.44 10.64
C LEU A 697 12.99 17.71 9.46
N ASP A 698 11.81 17.09 9.47
CA ASP A 698 10.76 17.28 8.47
C ASP A 698 10.13 18.68 8.51
N TRP A 699 10.30 19.40 9.62
CA TRP A 699 9.89 20.79 9.78
C TRP A 699 10.79 21.82 9.07
N ILE A 700 12.00 21.44 8.62
CA ILE A 700 12.93 22.36 7.95
C ILE A 700 12.42 22.72 6.55
N THR A 701 12.11 23.99 6.30
CA THR A 701 11.51 24.43 5.04
C THR A 701 12.57 24.85 4.02
N ARG A 702 12.15 25.13 2.78
CA ARG A 702 13.04 25.72 1.76
C ARG A 702 13.65 27.06 2.20
N ALA A 703 12.92 27.84 3.00
CA ALA A 703 13.42 29.10 3.53
C ALA A 703 14.50 28.88 4.60
N ASP A 704 14.34 27.87 5.45
CA ASP A 704 15.32 27.51 6.48
C ASP A 704 16.59 26.92 5.87
N ALA A 705 16.45 26.11 4.82
CA ALA A 705 17.56 25.53 4.07
C ALA A 705 18.51 26.61 3.51
N ARG A 706 17.99 27.79 3.13
CA ARG A 706 18.81 28.93 2.69
C ARG A 706 19.63 29.55 3.81
N ARG A 707 19.15 29.46 5.06
CA ARG A 707 19.84 29.99 6.25
C ARG A 707 20.87 29.00 6.80
N SER A 708 20.57 27.70 6.70
CA SER A 708 21.42 26.61 7.19
C SER A 708 21.60 25.54 6.11
N PRO A 709 22.50 25.76 5.12
CA PRO A 709 22.78 24.78 4.08
C PRO A 709 23.24 23.45 4.67
N GLY A 710 22.63 22.34 4.23
CA GLY A 710 22.93 20.98 4.70
C GLY A 710 22.01 20.42 5.78
N ALA A 711 21.15 21.25 6.40
CA ALA A 711 20.15 20.78 7.35
C ALA A 711 18.91 20.17 6.67
N TYR A 712 18.59 20.63 5.45
CA TYR A 712 17.48 20.11 4.67
C TYR A 712 17.77 18.69 4.16
N LYS A 713 16.83 17.77 4.36
CA LYS A 713 16.89 16.38 3.89
C LYS A 713 15.67 16.07 3.05
N SER A 714 15.81 15.17 2.07
CA SER A 714 14.66 14.59 1.36
C SER A 714 13.87 13.66 2.28
N ALA A 715 12.60 13.46 1.97
CA ALA A 715 11.72 12.53 2.68
C ALA A 715 12.28 11.11 2.72
N SER A 716 12.82 10.61 1.61
CA SER A 716 13.45 9.28 1.55
C SER A 716 14.72 9.20 2.41
N ARG A 717 15.53 10.27 2.46
CA ARG A 717 16.68 10.31 3.37
C ARG A 717 16.27 10.33 4.84
N MET A 718 15.19 11.04 5.17
CA MET A 718 14.63 11.03 6.53
C MET A 718 14.18 9.62 6.94
N VAL A 719 13.57 8.84 6.04
CA VAL A 719 13.20 7.45 6.33
C VAL A 719 14.44 6.61 6.71
N ASP A 720 15.52 6.70 5.94
CA ASP A 720 16.76 5.99 6.26
C ASP A 720 17.37 6.45 7.60
N ASP A 721 17.37 7.75 7.87
CA ASP A 721 17.90 8.31 9.12
C ASP A 721 17.06 7.87 10.33
N ILE A 722 15.72 7.92 10.23
CA ILE A 722 14.80 7.43 11.27
C ILE A 722 15.04 5.94 11.50
N PHE A 723 15.11 5.15 10.43
CA PHE A 723 15.28 3.70 10.55
C PHE A 723 16.64 3.32 11.15
N ALA A 724 17.69 4.13 10.91
CA ALA A 724 18.99 3.93 11.54
C ALA A 724 19.01 4.37 13.02
N ALA A 725 18.25 5.40 13.39
CA ALA A 725 18.19 5.93 14.75
C ALA A 725 17.19 5.19 15.66
N LYS A 726 16.21 4.50 15.09
CA LYS A 726 15.14 3.81 15.82
C LYS A 726 15.71 2.83 16.85
N ALA A 727 15.13 2.85 18.04
CA ALA A 727 15.34 1.87 19.07
C ALA A 727 13.98 1.39 19.59
N PRO A 728 13.91 0.25 20.30
CA PRO A 728 12.70 -0.11 21.04
C PRO A 728 12.24 1.05 21.91
N GLY A 729 10.95 1.33 21.88
CA GLY A 729 10.33 2.45 22.59
C GLY A 729 10.53 3.83 21.95
N SER A 730 11.09 3.95 20.74
CA SER A 730 11.21 5.27 20.10
C SER A 730 9.86 5.89 19.77
N ILE A 731 9.78 7.21 19.86
CA ILE A 731 8.65 8.04 19.41
C ILE A 731 9.12 8.78 18.15
N ILE A 732 8.48 8.50 17.03
CA ILE A 732 8.81 9.02 15.70
C ILE A 732 7.77 10.09 15.34
N PRO A 733 8.08 11.39 15.50
CA PRO A 733 7.17 12.46 15.13
C PRO A 733 7.18 12.72 13.62
N ILE A 734 6.03 12.97 13.02
CA ILE A 734 5.86 13.31 11.61
C ILE A 734 4.90 14.49 11.51
N ARG A 735 5.36 15.61 10.97
CA ARG A 735 4.52 16.76 10.67
C ARG A 735 3.62 16.48 9.48
N LEU A 736 2.32 16.71 9.64
CA LEU A 736 1.35 16.71 8.54
C LEU A 736 1.06 18.13 8.03
N GLY A 737 0.61 18.19 6.77
CA GLY A 737 0.32 19.44 6.09
C GLY A 737 1.56 20.14 5.52
N ILE A 738 1.31 21.17 4.70
CA ILE A 738 2.37 21.97 4.08
C ILE A 738 2.81 23.06 5.08
N PRO A 739 4.08 23.06 5.56
CA PRO A 739 4.58 24.12 6.43
C PRO A 739 4.70 25.44 5.65
N PRO A 740 4.68 26.60 6.33
CA PRO A 740 4.95 27.88 5.70
C PRO A 740 6.27 27.85 4.91
N SER A 741 6.31 28.42 3.70
CA SER A 741 7.44 28.33 2.73
C SER A 741 7.65 26.96 2.06
N GLY A 742 6.91 25.94 2.49
CA GLY A 742 6.85 24.61 1.87
C GLY A 742 8.17 23.84 1.86
N ARG A 743 8.09 22.65 1.26
CA ARG A 743 9.21 21.74 1.02
C ARG A 743 9.16 21.21 -0.42
N ASP A 744 10.27 20.69 -0.91
CA ASP A 744 10.30 20.00 -2.22
C ASP A 744 9.63 18.62 -2.13
N ASP A 745 9.67 18.01 -0.94
CA ASP A 745 9.03 16.74 -0.61
C ASP A 745 8.70 16.64 0.89
N TYR A 746 7.82 15.68 1.23
CA TYR A 746 7.22 15.57 2.56
C TYR A 746 7.37 14.16 3.11
N LEU A 747 7.83 14.03 4.36
CA LEU A 747 8.05 12.72 5.02
C LEU A 747 6.78 11.87 5.05
N PHE A 748 5.62 12.49 5.29
CA PHE A 748 4.35 11.78 5.33
C PHE A 748 4.00 11.07 4.00
N ASN A 749 4.47 11.58 2.85
CA ASN A 749 4.30 10.90 1.56
C ASN A 749 5.13 9.60 1.44
N ARG A 750 6.05 9.36 2.38
CA ARG A 750 6.88 8.14 2.48
C ARG A 750 6.53 7.29 3.71
N LEU A 751 5.40 7.55 4.37
CA LEU A 751 4.95 6.78 5.55
C LEU A 751 4.92 5.28 5.29
N GLU A 752 4.35 4.85 4.16
CA GLU A 752 4.24 3.42 3.84
C GLU A 752 5.60 2.73 3.71
N VAL A 753 6.64 3.46 3.26
CA VAL A 753 8.00 2.92 3.13
C VAL A 753 8.66 2.80 4.51
N LEU A 754 8.46 3.79 5.38
CA LEU A 754 8.96 3.75 6.76
C LEU A 754 8.29 2.62 7.56
N VAL A 755 6.96 2.53 7.51
CA VAL A 755 6.19 1.51 8.22
C VAL A 755 6.57 0.12 7.73
N ASP A 756 6.64 -0.09 6.42
CA ASP A 756 7.06 -1.37 5.84
C ASP A 756 8.45 -1.79 6.33
N ALA A 757 9.41 -0.85 6.36
CA ALA A 757 10.74 -1.12 6.88
C ALA A 757 10.73 -1.51 8.38
N LEU A 758 9.96 -0.78 9.21
CA LEU A 758 9.81 -1.06 10.64
C LEU A 758 9.21 -2.45 10.87
N VAL A 759 8.12 -2.78 10.18
CA VAL A 759 7.44 -4.09 10.26
C VAL A 759 8.39 -5.22 9.83
N ARG A 760 9.12 -5.06 8.72
CA ARG A 760 10.13 -6.04 8.28
C ARG A 760 11.28 -6.21 9.27
N ALA A 761 11.58 -5.18 10.05
CA ALA A 761 12.56 -5.24 11.14
C ALA A 761 11.98 -5.81 12.45
N GLY A 762 10.71 -6.21 12.45
CA GLY A 762 10.02 -6.80 13.60
C GLY A 762 9.52 -5.76 14.61
N TYR A 763 9.43 -4.50 14.22
CA TYR A 763 8.86 -3.45 15.05
C TYR A 763 7.34 -3.36 14.87
N GLU A 764 6.66 -3.13 15.97
CA GLU A 764 5.22 -2.92 16.03
C GLU A 764 4.92 -1.43 16.29
N PRO A 765 4.29 -0.74 15.34
CA PRO A 765 3.80 0.62 15.56
C PRO A 765 2.58 0.63 16.50
N VAL A 766 2.70 1.33 17.62
CA VAL A 766 1.65 1.47 18.65
C VAL A 766 1.37 2.94 18.96
N THR A 767 0.30 3.24 19.72
CA THR A 767 0.05 4.60 20.22
C THR A 767 1.03 4.97 21.33
N VAL A 768 1.22 6.27 21.58
CA VAL A 768 2.08 6.76 22.67
C VAL A 768 1.56 6.28 24.03
N SER A 769 0.25 6.27 24.27
CA SER A 769 -0.34 5.70 25.50
C SER A 769 0.00 4.23 25.71
N THR A 770 -0.12 3.41 24.66
CA THR A 770 0.23 1.97 24.71
C THR A 770 1.70 1.80 25.07
N LEU A 771 2.57 2.61 24.46
CA LEU A 771 4.00 2.59 24.74
C LEU A 771 4.32 2.99 26.18
N MET A 772 3.62 3.99 26.73
CA MET A 772 3.73 4.40 28.13
C MET A 772 3.24 3.32 29.09
N GLU A 773 2.14 2.64 28.76
CA GLU A 773 1.59 1.55 29.57
C GLU A 773 2.57 0.36 29.64
N HIS A 774 3.11 -0.06 28.49
CA HIS A 774 4.08 -1.15 28.42
C HIS A 774 5.46 -0.80 29.03
N ALA A 775 5.74 0.49 29.23
CA ALA A 775 6.95 0.95 29.91
C ALA A 775 6.85 0.88 31.44
N ARG A 776 5.64 0.81 32.00
CA ARG A 776 5.40 0.54 33.43
C ARG A 776 5.66 -0.93 33.73
#